data_AF-A0A2S7CQJ6-F1
#
_entry.id   AF-A0A2S7CQJ6-F1
#
_cell.length_a   1.000
_cell.length_b   1.000
_cell.length_c   1.000
_cell.angle_alpha   90.00
_cell.angle_beta   90.00
_cell.angle_gamma   90.00
#
_symmetry.space_group_name_H-M   'P 1'
#
loop_
_entity.id
_entity.type
_entity.pdbx_description
1 polymer ?
#
loop_
_entity_poly.entity_id
_entity_poly.type
_entity_poly.pdbx_seq_one_letter_code
_entity_poly.pdbx_strand_id
1 'polypeptide(L)'
;MPTYKPRYFAQALESALAQTYPALELVVCDDNADGAIEAVVATRLAGAPFPIRYHRNTPRLGELLSTIKGIGLAQGEYVKFLHDDDVLAPECIAQLVAAIERNPGTAMASSRRQRIDDDGQPLPDIPATCFPFADDVLIDGPELVSFLADHAINFIGEPSCVLARRADLLALGDGLMALNGKAIDWVGDLAIYVKLLRHGNLAFLASPLTQFRVSSAQFSQAGRDQVGVGDQGHENLREGIRQLGWRREHGDNRQVRVAPLSPHKARVFKSVDLVNALMRSAGMVEQVSPATWLGVRHPSDVQRALIDARLQAHGGGPRIAVMLIDREGDATAVAATLASLQAPGGYPHQQAWVLSASPAQVRDAERGVLIDSDGLVPALNQAVATQQAIDWVLLVDAGALFTLSGLTVVALGLLALPDTCQAVYADEVVALDDRQLGLALRPALYLDALLSAPSTLSRHWLFRQATLVADGGFPAGPGAAFELDYQLGLVERHGLAGVQHIAEPLLVASPQTRHGDADERQAIARHLAARGYVDAQVHSAGPGRHALEYRHAQQPLVSILVLVDGRLAQVQRCLESILANTAYPHYEVLLLDRASSQPELRDWLAGIDALGMQQIRVLRFAAEPSREAVCNAAAEHARGDVLLWLAAGAAVMKADWLEQLLNHSLRPEVGAVGGKLLRGDGTVHHAGLLLGLGAPVARAFAGSAFDDSGYLQRLQLDQNYAALSGECLMLPRQLFLEAGGFALEPELAPWSDADLCLRLHQAGYLNVFAARAQLLVDPLEPPAVTALDEEAMYARWLPLMANDPAYNPGFSLDPGAGFQLADPRASWRPLQSWRPLPRVMALPADIEGCGHYRVIQPLRALREAGLAEGVLFNGYLEIAELARQDPDVVILQRQVGEARLEAMRRMKALSRAFKVYELDDYLPNLPLKNAHREHMPKDILKTVRRGLGLVDRFVVSTPALAEAFAGLHRDIRVAENRLPPHWWEHLPARAERQGGRPRIGWAGGASHTGDLELIADVVRELADEVEWVFMGMYPFALRQQIHQFQPGVPIDQYPAALAALDLDLALAPVEQNLFNECKSNLRLLEYGACGYPVIASDVRCYQGTLPVTLVKNRYRDWIGAIREHLADPAAARAKGETLREVVRRDWMLSGSHLDTWRAAWLPD
;
A
#
# COMPACT_ATOMS: atom_id res chain seq x y z
N MET A 1 -39.75 8.75 10.57
CA MET A 1 -39.42 9.85 9.66
C MET A 1 -39.48 11.18 10.41
N PRO A 2 -38.36 11.72 10.92
CA PRO A 2 -38.29 13.14 11.24
C PRO A 2 -38.41 13.95 9.94
N THR A 3 -39.27 14.96 9.91
CA THR A 3 -39.62 15.69 8.67
C THR A 3 -39.72 17.18 8.94
N TYR A 4 -39.19 17.99 8.04
CA TYR A 4 -39.27 19.46 8.08
C TYR A 4 -39.44 20.08 6.68
N LYS A 5 -38.94 19.42 5.62
CA LYS A 5 -38.92 19.94 4.23
C LYS A 5 -39.96 19.25 3.36
N PRO A 6 -40.87 19.99 2.71
CA PRO A 6 -41.89 19.39 1.86
C PRO A 6 -41.42 18.99 0.46
N ARG A 7 -40.29 19.53 -0.02
CA ARG A 7 -39.86 19.43 -1.44
C ARG A 7 -39.71 17.99 -1.94
N TYR A 8 -39.11 17.12 -1.14
CA TYR A 8 -38.81 15.72 -1.51
C TYR A 8 -39.61 14.69 -0.71
N PHE A 9 -40.36 15.15 0.30
CA PHE A 9 -41.06 14.28 1.25
C PHE A 9 -42.03 13.30 0.60
N ALA A 10 -42.73 13.72 -0.47
CA ALA A 10 -43.63 12.83 -1.19
C ALA A 10 -42.88 11.59 -1.73
N GLN A 11 -41.70 11.77 -2.32
CA GLN A 11 -40.91 10.67 -2.85
C GLN A 11 -40.37 9.76 -1.73
N ALA A 12 -39.90 10.35 -0.63
CA ALA A 12 -39.46 9.60 0.54
C ALA A 12 -40.62 8.75 1.12
N LEU A 13 -41.82 9.33 1.24
CA LEU A 13 -43.04 8.65 1.68
C LEU A 13 -43.42 7.49 0.75
N GLU A 14 -43.40 7.68 -0.58
CA GLU A 14 -43.66 6.60 -1.53
C GLU A 14 -42.69 5.42 -1.35
N SER A 15 -41.40 5.72 -1.13
CA SER A 15 -40.38 4.69 -0.94
C SER A 15 -40.59 3.85 0.32
N ALA A 16 -41.15 4.47 1.37
CA ALA A 16 -41.55 3.77 2.58
C ALA A 16 -42.79 2.88 2.32
N LEU A 17 -43.79 3.38 1.59
CA LEU A 17 -45.01 2.63 1.25
C LEU A 17 -44.73 1.44 0.31
N ALA A 18 -43.67 1.51 -0.49
CA ALA A 18 -43.24 0.43 -1.38
C ALA A 18 -42.47 -0.70 -0.68
N GLN A 19 -42.21 -0.62 0.63
CA GLN A 19 -41.41 -1.62 1.33
C GLN A 19 -42.08 -3.00 1.37
N THR A 20 -41.30 -4.06 1.14
CA THR A 20 -41.80 -5.44 1.08
C THR A 20 -41.85 -6.15 2.42
N TYR A 21 -41.37 -5.53 3.50
CA TYR A 21 -41.43 -6.12 4.84
C TYR A 21 -42.87 -6.04 5.38
N PRO A 22 -43.51 -7.16 5.75
CA PRO A 22 -44.96 -7.20 5.99
C PRO A 22 -45.38 -6.58 7.34
N ALA A 23 -44.48 -6.49 8.32
CA ALA A 23 -44.78 -6.04 9.69
C ALA A 23 -44.23 -4.63 9.94
N LEU A 24 -44.76 -3.64 9.23
CA LEU A 24 -44.32 -2.24 9.32
C LEU A 24 -45.35 -1.35 10.01
N GLU A 25 -44.86 -0.26 10.59
CA GLU A 25 -45.62 0.96 10.87
C GLU A 25 -44.77 2.15 10.45
N LEU A 26 -45.39 3.27 10.12
CA LEU A 26 -44.69 4.50 9.79
C LEU A 26 -45.04 5.62 10.76
N VAL A 27 -44.05 6.11 11.50
CA VAL A 27 -44.19 7.31 12.35
C VAL A 27 -43.60 8.51 11.63
N VAL A 28 -44.45 9.48 11.29
CA VAL A 28 -44.05 10.78 10.72
C VAL A 28 -44.06 11.81 11.85
N CYS A 29 -42.89 12.35 12.17
CA CYS A 29 -42.72 13.42 13.15
C CYS A 29 -42.44 14.73 12.41
N ASP A 30 -43.49 15.52 12.24
CA ASP A 30 -43.48 16.74 11.44
C ASP A 30 -43.10 17.97 12.27
N ASP A 31 -42.00 18.61 11.88
CA ASP A 31 -41.46 19.86 12.42
C ASP A 31 -41.66 21.05 11.47
N ASN A 32 -42.39 20.85 10.36
CA ASN A 32 -42.75 21.90 9.43
C ASN A 32 -43.79 22.88 10.05
N ALA A 33 -43.70 24.18 9.71
CA ALA A 33 -44.63 25.18 10.28
C ALA A 33 -45.86 25.48 9.41
N ASP A 34 -45.83 25.18 8.11
CA ASP A 34 -46.86 25.59 7.15
C ASP A 34 -47.91 24.50 6.87
N GLY A 35 -47.71 23.28 7.38
CA GLY A 35 -48.66 22.17 7.25
C GLY A 35 -48.62 21.45 5.90
N ALA A 36 -47.63 21.75 5.03
CA ALA A 36 -47.48 21.07 3.74
C ALA A 36 -47.25 19.55 3.89
N ILE A 37 -46.55 19.13 4.93
CA ILE A 37 -46.30 17.69 5.22
C ILE A 37 -47.61 16.98 5.57
N GLU A 38 -48.43 17.59 6.42
CA GLU A 38 -49.75 17.08 6.81
C GLU A 38 -50.63 16.81 5.58
N ALA A 39 -50.64 17.75 4.64
CA ALA A 39 -51.40 17.64 3.40
C ALA A 39 -50.92 16.44 2.55
N VAL A 40 -49.61 16.25 2.42
CA VAL A 40 -49.06 15.10 1.67
C VAL A 40 -49.41 13.78 2.35
N VAL A 41 -49.22 13.66 3.68
CA VAL A 41 -49.55 12.44 4.42
C VAL A 41 -51.04 12.11 4.31
N ALA A 42 -51.92 13.11 4.47
CA ALA A 42 -53.37 12.93 4.42
C ALA A 42 -53.85 12.27 3.11
N THR A 43 -53.20 12.58 1.97
CA THR A 43 -53.55 11.97 0.68
C THR A 43 -53.27 10.47 0.60
N ARG A 44 -52.39 9.93 1.46
CA ARG A 44 -51.94 8.53 1.44
C ARG A 44 -52.45 7.68 2.59
N LEU A 45 -53.06 8.28 3.62
CA LEU A 45 -53.57 7.55 4.80
C LEU A 45 -54.58 6.44 4.46
N ALA A 46 -55.51 6.70 3.52
CA ALA A 46 -56.61 5.78 3.22
C ALA A 46 -56.21 4.53 2.40
N GLY A 47 -55.02 4.52 1.79
CA GLY A 47 -54.54 3.45 0.91
C GLY A 47 -53.20 2.84 1.31
N ALA A 48 -52.69 3.16 2.50
CA ALA A 48 -51.39 2.69 2.96
C ALA A 48 -51.43 1.17 3.29
N PRO A 49 -50.38 0.40 2.91
CA PRO A 49 -50.32 -1.04 3.21
C PRO A 49 -50.09 -1.36 4.69
N PHE A 50 -49.73 -0.36 5.50
CA PHE A 50 -49.49 -0.47 6.93
C PHE A 50 -49.88 0.83 7.67
N PRO A 51 -50.04 0.81 9.01
CA PRO A 51 -50.43 1.98 9.78
C PRO A 51 -49.43 3.16 9.63
N ILE A 52 -49.96 4.34 9.31
CA ILE A 52 -49.20 5.61 9.33
C ILE A 52 -49.68 6.45 10.52
N ARG A 53 -48.75 6.85 11.37
CA ARG A 53 -48.99 7.70 12.55
C ARG A 53 -48.32 9.04 12.33
N TYR A 54 -49.13 10.06 12.14
CA TYR A 54 -48.68 11.42 11.93
C TYR A 54 -48.71 12.20 13.25
N HIS A 55 -47.60 12.87 13.57
CA HIS A 55 -47.45 13.68 14.76
C HIS A 55 -46.76 15.00 14.41
N ARG A 56 -47.53 16.10 14.48
CA ARG A 56 -47.00 17.46 14.32
C ARG A 56 -46.44 17.99 15.64
N ASN A 57 -45.31 18.69 15.56
CA ASN A 57 -44.66 19.34 16.69
C ASN A 57 -45.08 20.82 16.78
N THR A 58 -45.73 21.18 17.88
CA THR A 58 -46.09 22.57 18.19
C THR A 58 -45.71 22.86 19.65
N PRO A 59 -44.63 23.62 19.92
CA PRO A 59 -43.70 24.26 18.98
C PRO A 59 -42.75 23.26 18.30
N ARG A 60 -41.99 23.74 17.31
CA ARG A 60 -40.93 22.96 16.64
C ARG A 60 -39.90 22.44 17.64
N LEU A 61 -39.46 21.20 17.45
CA LEU A 61 -38.53 20.48 18.33
C LEU A 61 -37.10 20.42 17.76
N GLY A 62 -36.91 20.65 16.46
CA GLY A 62 -35.63 20.43 15.78
C GLY A 62 -35.32 18.94 15.57
N GLU A 63 -34.28 18.65 14.79
CA GLU A 63 -33.95 17.30 14.31
C GLU A 63 -33.77 16.28 15.45
N LEU A 64 -32.96 16.62 16.46
CA LEU A 64 -32.64 15.74 17.58
C LEU A 64 -33.89 15.34 18.38
N LEU A 65 -34.64 16.31 18.88
CA LEU A 65 -35.81 16.05 19.73
C LEU A 65 -36.98 15.47 18.93
N SER A 66 -37.12 15.83 17.65
CA SER A 66 -38.11 15.20 16.75
C SER A 66 -37.76 13.72 16.51
N THR A 67 -36.48 13.39 16.35
CA THR A 67 -36.01 12.01 16.22
C THR A 67 -36.24 11.21 17.51
N ILE A 68 -35.89 11.76 18.68
CA ILE A 68 -36.14 11.14 19.99
C ILE A 68 -37.64 10.86 20.18
N LYS A 69 -38.49 11.84 19.88
CA LYS A 69 -39.95 11.67 19.94
C LYS A 69 -40.42 10.57 19.00
N GLY A 70 -39.89 10.50 17.77
CA GLY A 70 -40.21 9.45 16.81
C GLY A 70 -39.86 8.05 17.30
N ILE A 71 -38.67 7.85 17.87
CA ILE A 71 -38.24 6.58 18.48
C ILE A 71 -39.18 6.19 19.64
N GLY A 72 -39.54 7.17 20.49
CA GLY A 72 -40.47 6.97 21.60
C GLY A 72 -41.86 6.52 21.15
N LEU A 73 -42.35 7.09 20.05
CA LEU A 73 -43.68 6.80 19.50
C LEU A 73 -43.75 5.46 18.74
N ALA A 74 -42.65 4.99 18.15
CA ALA A 74 -42.59 3.70 17.48
C ALA A 74 -42.97 2.55 18.44
N GLN A 75 -43.53 1.48 17.89
CA GLN A 75 -43.96 0.25 18.59
C GLN A 75 -43.25 -1.00 18.03
N GLY A 76 -42.66 -0.92 16.84
CA GLY A 76 -41.84 -1.98 16.25
C GLY A 76 -40.62 -2.39 17.09
N GLU A 77 -40.17 -3.63 16.92
CA GLU A 77 -38.95 -4.16 17.56
C GLU A 77 -37.68 -3.44 17.08
N TYR A 78 -37.65 -3.11 15.79
CA TYR A 78 -36.56 -2.38 15.13
C TYR A 78 -37.03 -1.00 14.69
N VAL A 79 -36.11 -0.03 14.68
CA VAL A 79 -36.33 1.29 14.10
C VAL A 79 -35.45 1.43 12.87
N LYS A 80 -36.09 1.69 11.73
CA LYS A 80 -35.46 2.18 10.50
C LYS A 80 -35.69 3.68 10.42
N PHE A 81 -34.62 4.47 10.40
CA PHE A 81 -34.74 5.89 10.13
C PHE A 81 -34.98 6.13 8.64
N LEU A 82 -35.63 7.25 8.34
CA LEU A 82 -35.80 7.75 6.98
C LEU A 82 -36.00 9.26 7.06
N HIS A 83 -35.07 10.00 6.48
CA HIS A 83 -35.16 11.46 6.32
C HIS A 83 -36.10 11.84 5.17
N ASP A 84 -36.53 13.09 5.15
CA ASP A 84 -37.57 13.59 4.25
C ASP A 84 -37.12 13.82 2.80
N ASP A 85 -35.83 13.60 2.51
CA ASP A 85 -35.22 13.76 1.19
C ASP A 85 -34.57 12.49 0.61
N ASP A 86 -34.49 11.42 1.40
CA ASP A 86 -33.90 10.13 1.01
C ASP A 86 -34.95 9.14 0.51
N VAL A 87 -34.51 8.13 -0.26
CA VAL A 87 -35.38 7.12 -0.88
C VAL A 87 -34.89 5.72 -0.53
N LEU A 88 -35.79 4.82 -0.13
CA LEU A 88 -35.47 3.42 0.16
C LEU A 88 -35.78 2.51 -1.03
N ALA A 89 -34.91 1.52 -1.29
CA ALA A 89 -35.23 0.42 -2.20
C ALA A 89 -36.35 -0.47 -1.61
N PRO A 90 -37.25 -1.08 -2.39
CA PRO A 90 -38.42 -1.81 -1.88
C PRO A 90 -38.08 -2.91 -0.85
N GLU A 91 -36.95 -3.58 -1.02
CA GLU A 91 -36.48 -4.66 -0.15
C GLU A 91 -35.56 -4.21 0.99
N CYS A 92 -35.36 -2.90 1.17
CA CYS A 92 -34.41 -2.32 2.14
C CYS A 92 -34.66 -2.82 3.57
N ILE A 93 -35.87 -2.66 4.10
CA ILE A 93 -36.17 -3.05 5.48
C ILE A 93 -36.10 -4.58 5.65
N ALA A 94 -36.63 -5.33 4.68
CA ALA A 94 -36.63 -6.79 4.74
C ALA A 94 -35.20 -7.37 4.79
N GLN A 95 -34.28 -6.83 3.99
CA GLN A 95 -32.88 -7.27 3.99
C GLN A 95 -32.15 -6.89 5.28
N LEU A 96 -32.35 -5.67 5.80
CA LEU A 96 -31.69 -5.23 7.04
C LEU A 96 -32.18 -5.99 8.26
N VAL A 97 -33.49 -6.29 8.36
CA VAL A 97 -34.04 -7.14 9.43
C VAL A 97 -33.46 -8.56 9.33
N ALA A 98 -33.42 -9.13 8.12
CA ALA A 98 -32.82 -10.45 7.93
C ALA A 98 -31.33 -10.47 8.33
N ALA A 99 -30.58 -9.41 8.05
CA ALA A 99 -29.16 -9.30 8.40
C ALA A 99 -28.93 -9.28 9.92
N ILE A 100 -29.72 -8.49 10.66
CA ILE A 100 -29.60 -8.36 12.12
C ILE A 100 -30.08 -9.63 12.85
N GLU A 101 -31.17 -10.27 12.39
CA GLU A 101 -31.72 -11.47 13.02
C GLU A 101 -30.87 -12.72 12.81
N ARG A 102 -30.21 -12.85 11.66
CA ARG A 102 -29.32 -14.00 11.36
C ARG A 102 -28.06 -14.05 12.23
N ASN A 103 -27.76 -12.99 12.98
CA ASN A 103 -26.48 -12.80 13.64
C ASN A 103 -26.65 -12.31 15.09
N PRO A 104 -26.71 -13.23 16.09
CA PRO A 104 -27.03 -12.95 17.50
C PRO A 104 -26.08 -12.01 18.27
N GLY A 105 -25.10 -11.37 17.64
CA GLY A 105 -24.20 -10.38 18.22
C GLY A 105 -24.17 -9.05 17.46
N THR A 106 -25.16 -8.80 16.61
CA THR A 106 -25.26 -7.58 15.79
C THR A 106 -26.03 -6.49 16.53
N ALA A 107 -25.40 -5.34 16.75
CA ALA A 107 -26.03 -4.18 17.38
C ALA A 107 -26.86 -3.37 16.40
N MET A 108 -26.40 -3.27 15.15
CA MET A 108 -27.07 -2.50 14.09
C MET A 108 -26.77 -3.10 12.71
N ALA A 109 -27.68 -2.88 11.78
CA ALA A 109 -27.49 -3.21 10.38
C ALA A 109 -27.48 -1.92 9.53
N SER A 110 -26.62 -1.87 8.53
CA SER A 110 -26.58 -0.80 7.52
C SER A 110 -26.40 -1.41 6.13
N SER A 111 -26.56 -0.60 5.09
CA SER A 111 -26.34 -0.97 3.71
C SER A 111 -25.51 0.08 2.99
N ARG A 112 -24.86 -0.31 1.89
CA ARG A 112 -24.36 0.63 0.90
C ARG A 112 -25.46 1.62 0.53
N ARG A 113 -25.05 2.85 0.23
CA ARG A 113 -25.92 3.89 -0.31
C ARG A 113 -25.52 4.27 -1.72
N GLN A 114 -26.49 4.76 -2.50
CA GLN A 114 -26.25 5.42 -3.76
C GLN A 114 -26.49 6.91 -3.56
N ARG A 115 -25.52 7.75 -3.94
CA ARG A 115 -25.74 9.20 -3.93
C ARG A 115 -26.62 9.59 -5.12
N ILE A 116 -27.57 10.50 -4.90
CA ILE A 116 -28.40 11.08 -5.97
C ILE A 116 -28.45 12.60 -5.87
N ASP A 117 -28.63 13.31 -6.98
CA ASP A 117 -28.76 14.77 -7.01
C ASP A 117 -30.20 15.28 -6.75
N ASP A 118 -30.44 16.57 -6.98
CA ASP A 118 -31.75 17.22 -6.85
C ASP A 118 -32.84 16.55 -7.71
N ASP A 119 -32.48 16.00 -8.87
CA ASP A 119 -33.39 15.37 -9.82
C ASP A 119 -33.47 13.85 -9.64
N GLY A 120 -32.73 13.30 -8.67
CA GLY A 120 -32.66 11.87 -8.39
C GLY A 120 -31.74 11.10 -9.32
N GLN A 121 -30.88 11.78 -10.08
CA GLN A 121 -29.87 11.12 -10.91
C GLN A 121 -28.69 10.65 -10.07
N PRO A 122 -28.06 9.50 -10.39
CA PRO A 122 -26.92 8.98 -9.64
C PRO A 122 -25.73 9.93 -9.64
N LEU A 123 -25.08 10.08 -8.48
CA LEU A 123 -23.81 10.77 -8.31
C LEU A 123 -22.69 9.77 -8.01
N PRO A 124 -21.45 10.06 -8.40
CA PRO A 124 -20.30 9.22 -8.08
C PRO A 124 -20.08 9.14 -6.56
N ASP A 125 -19.49 8.04 -6.09
CA ASP A 125 -19.11 7.89 -4.68
C ASP A 125 -17.93 8.81 -4.31
N ILE A 126 -17.84 9.18 -3.04
CA ILE A 126 -16.68 9.82 -2.40
C ILE A 126 -16.11 8.87 -1.33
N PRO A 127 -14.92 9.12 -0.75
CA PRO A 127 -14.38 8.24 0.30
C PRO A 127 -15.34 7.96 1.46
N ALA A 128 -16.19 8.92 1.82
CA ALA A 128 -17.20 8.74 2.86
C ALA A 128 -18.46 7.94 2.41
N THR A 129 -18.66 7.68 1.12
CA THR A 129 -19.84 6.94 0.60
C THR A 129 -19.51 5.63 -0.08
N CYS A 130 -18.23 5.38 -0.38
CA CYS A 130 -17.77 4.15 -1.00
C CYS A 130 -17.98 2.92 -0.08
N PHE A 131 -18.26 1.77 -0.69
CA PHE A 131 -18.40 0.50 0.03
C PHE A 131 -17.07 -0.27 -0.04
N PRO A 132 -16.36 -0.50 1.08
CA PRO A 132 -14.96 -0.95 1.04
C PRO A 132 -14.78 -2.47 0.93
N PHE A 133 -15.86 -3.24 0.74
CA PHE A 133 -15.83 -4.72 0.75
C PHE A 133 -16.39 -5.31 -0.55
N ALA A 134 -16.01 -6.56 -0.85
CA ALA A 134 -16.49 -7.26 -2.04
C ALA A 134 -17.88 -7.90 -1.87
N ASP A 135 -18.24 -8.28 -0.64
CA ASP A 135 -19.48 -8.99 -0.26
C ASP A 135 -20.12 -8.33 0.98
N ASP A 136 -21.30 -8.79 1.38
CA ASP A 136 -21.90 -8.48 2.69
C ASP A 136 -20.99 -8.94 3.84
N VAL A 137 -20.81 -8.07 4.84
CA VAL A 137 -19.87 -8.32 5.94
C VAL A 137 -20.48 -8.08 7.32
N LEU A 138 -19.85 -8.70 8.31
CA LEU A 138 -20.00 -8.39 9.73
C LEU A 138 -18.70 -7.72 10.19
N ILE A 139 -18.80 -6.52 10.76
CA ILE A 139 -17.65 -5.73 11.21
C ILE A 139 -17.64 -5.71 12.74
N ASP A 140 -16.48 -5.95 13.34
CA ASP A 140 -16.30 -5.89 14.79
C ASP A 140 -16.58 -4.47 15.30
N GLY A 141 -17.61 -4.34 16.14
CA GLY A 141 -18.12 -3.05 16.59
C GLY A 141 -17.12 -2.26 17.44
N PRO A 142 -16.59 -2.82 18.54
CA PRO A 142 -15.57 -2.17 19.36
C PRO A 142 -14.34 -1.70 18.57
N GLU A 143 -13.87 -2.51 17.60
CA GLU A 143 -12.74 -2.11 16.77
C GLU A 143 -13.10 -0.99 15.79
N LEU A 144 -14.31 -1.01 15.24
CA LEU A 144 -14.82 0.07 14.39
C LEU A 144 -14.98 1.38 15.19
N VAL A 145 -15.38 1.32 16.46
CA VAL A 145 -15.39 2.49 17.36
C VAL A 145 -13.99 3.06 17.55
N SER A 146 -12.99 2.19 17.77
CA SER A 146 -11.59 2.61 17.87
C SER A 146 -11.07 3.25 16.58
N PHE A 147 -11.42 2.68 15.42
CA PHE A 147 -11.13 3.27 14.11
C PHE A 147 -11.70 4.68 13.98
N LEU A 148 -12.98 4.89 14.33
CA LEU A 148 -13.66 6.19 14.24
C LEU A 148 -13.06 7.24 15.19
N ALA A 149 -12.36 6.83 16.26
CA ALA A 149 -11.62 7.75 17.13
C ALA A 149 -10.45 8.45 16.42
N ASP A 150 -9.83 7.77 15.46
CA ASP A 150 -8.68 8.29 14.71
C ASP A 150 -9.08 8.75 13.29
N HIS A 151 -10.05 8.07 12.69
CA HIS A 151 -10.52 8.27 11.32
C HIS A 151 -12.05 8.45 11.32
N ALA A 152 -12.53 9.65 11.63
CA ALA A 152 -13.96 9.99 11.72
C ALA A 152 -14.65 10.08 10.35
N ILE A 153 -14.60 9.00 9.57
CA ILE A 153 -15.16 8.86 8.22
C ILE A 153 -16.48 8.10 8.31
N ASN A 154 -17.61 8.73 7.99
CA ASN A 154 -18.91 8.07 8.02
C ASN A 154 -19.20 7.25 6.74
N PHE A 155 -18.50 6.13 6.58
CA PHE A 155 -18.80 5.15 5.52
C PHE A 155 -20.00 4.25 5.85
N ILE A 156 -20.42 4.19 7.12
CA ILE A 156 -21.57 3.40 7.60
C ILE A 156 -22.88 3.90 6.95
N GLY A 157 -22.96 5.22 6.73
CA GLY A 157 -24.11 5.89 6.10
C GLY A 157 -24.85 6.80 7.07
N GLU A 158 -25.72 7.65 6.50
CA GLU A 158 -26.61 8.52 7.26
C GLU A 158 -27.72 7.68 7.95
N PRO A 159 -28.50 8.23 8.90
CA PRO A 159 -29.54 7.47 9.61
C PRO A 159 -30.47 6.67 8.69
N SER A 160 -30.82 7.20 7.52
CA SER A 160 -31.64 6.50 6.49
C SER A 160 -31.03 5.19 5.99
N CYS A 161 -29.74 4.92 6.19
CA CYS A 161 -29.07 3.66 5.87
C CYS A 161 -29.22 2.62 6.99
N VAL A 162 -29.50 3.05 8.22
CA VAL A 162 -29.34 2.25 9.44
C VAL A 162 -30.66 1.69 9.99
N LEU A 163 -30.61 0.45 10.44
CA LEU A 163 -31.62 -0.23 11.26
C LEU A 163 -31.00 -0.65 12.60
N ALA A 164 -31.67 -0.36 13.72
CA ALA A 164 -31.24 -0.79 15.05
C ALA A 164 -32.42 -1.24 15.91
N ARG A 165 -32.15 -1.95 17.00
CA ARG A 165 -33.19 -2.35 17.95
C ARG A 165 -33.75 -1.13 18.66
N ARG A 166 -35.07 -1.05 18.75
CA ARG A 166 -35.75 0.07 19.41
C ARG A 166 -35.36 0.19 20.88
N ALA A 167 -35.21 -0.93 21.58
CA ALA A 167 -34.84 -0.96 22.99
C ALA A 167 -33.49 -0.28 23.23
N ASP A 168 -32.49 -0.55 22.38
CA ASP A 168 -31.15 0.02 22.50
C ASP A 168 -31.16 1.52 22.21
N LEU A 169 -31.94 1.97 21.22
CA LEU A 169 -32.12 3.39 20.92
C LEU A 169 -32.82 4.16 22.05
N LEU A 170 -33.84 3.56 22.67
CA LEU A 170 -34.51 4.16 23.82
C LEU A 170 -33.59 4.32 25.03
N ALA A 171 -32.67 3.37 25.24
CA ALA A 171 -31.72 3.43 26.33
C ALA A 171 -30.73 4.61 26.22
N LEU A 172 -30.57 5.19 25.03
CA LEU A 172 -29.71 6.37 24.81
C LEU A 172 -30.33 7.68 25.33
N GLY A 173 -31.66 7.72 25.50
CA GLY A 173 -32.41 8.87 26.03
C GLY A 173 -32.10 10.21 25.35
N ASP A 174 -32.10 11.29 26.13
CA ASP A 174 -31.82 12.66 25.65
C ASP A 174 -30.37 12.84 25.16
N GLY A 175 -29.49 11.89 25.48
CA GLY A 175 -28.11 11.87 25.02
C GLY A 175 -27.93 11.27 23.63
N LEU A 176 -28.99 11.09 22.83
CA LEU A 176 -28.97 10.37 21.55
C LEU A 176 -27.79 10.78 20.63
N MET A 177 -27.59 12.06 20.39
CA MET A 177 -26.48 12.61 19.58
C MET A 177 -25.39 13.28 20.45
N ALA A 178 -25.14 12.76 21.66
CA ALA A 178 -24.14 13.27 22.59
C ALA A 178 -23.17 12.18 23.05
N LEU A 179 -21.93 12.57 23.33
CA LEU A 179 -20.90 11.74 23.98
C LEU A 179 -20.33 12.49 25.19
N ASN A 180 -20.20 11.79 26.32
CA ASN A 180 -19.71 12.36 27.57
C ASN A 180 -20.45 13.66 27.99
N GLY A 181 -21.78 13.71 27.79
CA GLY A 181 -22.61 14.88 28.07
C GLY A 181 -22.43 16.07 27.12
N LYS A 182 -21.56 15.96 26.10
CA LYS A 182 -21.35 16.99 25.07
C LYS A 182 -22.11 16.62 23.80
N ALA A 183 -22.90 17.56 23.28
CA ALA A 183 -23.58 17.40 21.99
C ALA A 183 -22.55 17.27 20.85
N ILE A 184 -22.81 16.35 19.92
CA ILE A 184 -22.00 16.15 18.71
C ILE A 184 -22.77 16.73 17.54
N ASP A 185 -22.41 17.95 17.14
CA ASP A 185 -22.96 18.60 15.97
C ASP A 185 -22.35 18.02 14.68
N TRP A 186 -23.06 18.12 13.55
CA TRP A 186 -22.64 17.69 12.21
C TRP A 186 -22.55 16.17 11.97
N VAL A 187 -21.98 15.41 12.91
CA VAL A 187 -21.84 13.94 12.88
C VAL A 187 -22.53 13.29 14.09
N GLY A 188 -23.69 13.82 14.47
CA GLY A 188 -24.49 13.31 15.58
C GLY A 188 -24.96 11.87 15.38
N ASP A 189 -25.11 11.44 14.13
CA ASP A 189 -25.38 10.06 13.73
C ASP A 189 -24.27 9.10 14.16
N LEU A 190 -22.99 9.46 13.94
CA LEU A 190 -21.86 8.67 14.42
C LEU A 190 -21.85 8.53 15.94
N ALA A 191 -22.31 9.55 16.68
CA ALA A 191 -22.45 9.46 18.14
C ALA A 191 -23.47 8.37 18.54
N ILE A 192 -24.56 8.21 17.78
CA ILE A 192 -25.52 7.11 17.97
C ILE A 192 -24.80 5.78 17.70
N TYR A 193 -24.11 5.67 16.57
CA TYR A 193 -23.52 4.40 16.12
C TYR A 193 -22.43 3.91 17.05
N VAL A 194 -21.52 4.77 17.52
CA VAL A 194 -20.43 4.32 18.40
C VAL A 194 -20.94 3.80 19.74
N LYS A 195 -22.07 4.33 20.24
CA LYS A 195 -22.71 3.82 21.46
C LYS A 195 -23.33 2.44 21.25
N LEU A 196 -23.95 2.19 20.09
CA LEU A 196 -24.49 0.87 19.74
C LEU A 196 -23.37 -0.15 19.48
N LEU A 197 -22.38 0.23 18.67
CA LEU A 197 -21.27 -0.62 18.24
C LEU A 197 -20.33 -1.00 19.39
N ARG A 198 -20.34 -0.25 20.50
CA ARG A 198 -19.62 -0.67 21.70
C ARG A 198 -20.12 -1.99 22.27
N HIS A 199 -21.37 -2.35 21.98
CA HIS A 199 -22.05 -3.51 22.56
C HIS A 199 -22.35 -4.61 21.53
N GLY A 200 -21.94 -4.46 20.26
CA GLY A 200 -22.12 -5.49 19.24
C GLY A 200 -21.64 -5.06 17.85
N ASN A 201 -21.74 -5.98 16.90
CA ASN A 201 -21.17 -5.82 15.56
C ASN A 201 -22.09 -5.04 14.61
N LEU A 202 -21.51 -4.52 13.53
CA LEU A 202 -22.25 -3.95 12.39
C LEU A 202 -22.44 -5.02 11.32
N ALA A 203 -23.68 -5.34 10.96
CA ALA A 203 -23.96 -6.05 9.71
C ALA A 203 -24.05 -5.03 8.57
N PHE A 204 -23.18 -5.13 7.57
CA PHE A 204 -23.09 -4.15 6.48
C PHE A 204 -23.29 -4.81 5.12
N LEU A 205 -24.40 -4.45 4.45
CA LEU A 205 -24.80 -5.04 3.18
C LEU A 205 -24.20 -4.28 1.99
N ALA A 206 -23.70 -5.00 0.99
CA ALA A 206 -23.10 -4.46 -0.23
C ALA A 206 -24.13 -3.86 -1.19
N SER A 207 -25.38 -4.32 -1.11
CA SER A 207 -26.48 -3.82 -1.94
C SER A 207 -26.81 -2.36 -1.62
N PRO A 208 -26.97 -1.48 -2.63
CA PRO A 208 -27.33 -0.08 -2.43
C PRO A 208 -28.82 0.08 -2.11
N LEU A 209 -29.21 -0.14 -0.85
CA LEU A 209 -30.62 -0.18 -0.43
C LEU A 209 -31.21 1.18 -0.04
N THR A 210 -30.38 2.22 0.02
CA THR A 210 -30.79 3.60 0.28
C THR A 210 -30.19 4.52 -0.77
N GLN A 211 -31.00 5.41 -1.34
CA GLN A 211 -30.54 6.52 -2.16
C GLN A 211 -30.49 7.79 -1.31
N PHE A 212 -29.27 8.26 -1.07
CA PHE A 212 -28.99 9.44 -0.27
C PHE A 212 -28.94 10.67 -1.16
N ARG A 213 -29.82 11.64 -0.92
CA ARG A 213 -29.90 12.84 -1.75
C ARG A 213 -28.80 13.83 -1.40
N VAL A 214 -28.30 14.54 -2.40
CA VAL A 214 -27.36 15.65 -2.27
C VAL A 214 -28.02 16.87 -2.91
N SER A 215 -28.45 17.83 -2.09
CA SER A 215 -29.16 19.03 -2.55
C SER A 215 -28.66 20.31 -1.90
N SER A 216 -28.86 21.44 -2.58
CA SER A 216 -28.60 22.76 -2.02
C SER A 216 -29.47 23.12 -0.81
N ALA A 217 -30.53 22.34 -0.56
CA ALA A 217 -31.44 22.50 0.56
C ALA A 217 -31.02 21.67 1.80
N GLN A 218 -29.92 20.89 1.73
CA GLN A 218 -29.41 20.13 2.87
C GLN A 218 -28.59 20.98 3.83
N PHE A 219 -28.73 20.69 5.12
CA PHE A 219 -27.89 21.27 6.15
C PHE A 219 -26.41 20.88 5.95
N SER A 220 -26.16 19.64 5.51
CA SER A 220 -24.83 19.12 5.18
C SER A 220 -24.17 19.77 3.97
N GLN A 221 -24.93 20.48 3.12
CA GLN A 221 -24.37 21.21 1.97
C GLN A 221 -23.47 22.36 2.42
N ALA A 222 -23.75 22.99 3.56
CA ALA A 222 -22.95 24.10 4.08
C ALA A 222 -21.48 23.72 4.31
N GLY A 223 -21.17 22.47 4.70
CA GLY A 223 -19.80 21.99 4.87
C GLY A 223 -19.17 21.40 3.62
N ARG A 224 -19.94 21.20 2.54
CA ARG A 224 -19.39 20.95 1.20
C ARG A 224 -19.01 22.25 0.50
N ASP A 225 -19.79 23.30 0.75
CA ASP A 225 -19.58 24.63 0.16
C ASP A 225 -18.58 25.48 0.95
N GLN A 226 -18.32 25.16 2.23
CA GLN A 226 -17.41 25.90 3.11
C GLN A 226 -16.48 24.96 3.87
N VAL A 227 -15.17 25.09 3.63
CA VAL A 227 -14.13 24.35 4.35
C VAL A 227 -14.15 24.73 5.83
N GLY A 228 -14.16 23.73 6.73
CA GLY A 228 -14.13 23.90 8.19
C GLY A 228 -15.49 23.80 8.89
N VAL A 229 -16.61 23.86 8.15
CA VAL A 229 -17.93 23.63 8.73
C VAL A 229 -18.13 22.14 8.99
N GLY A 230 -18.17 21.76 10.28
CA GLY A 230 -18.34 20.38 10.74
C GLY A 230 -17.09 19.79 11.41
N ASP A 231 -15.90 20.37 11.20
CA ASP A 231 -14.63 19.89 11.76
C ASP A 231 -14.67 19.78 13.28
N GLN A 232 -15.24 20.79 13.95
CA GLN A 232 -15.39 20.79 15.41
C GLN A 232 -16.28 19.64 15.88
N GLY A 233 -17.29 19.25 15.10
CA GLY A 233 -18.14 18.08 15.35
C GLY A 233 -17.35 16.77 15.27
N HIS A 234 -16.55 16.60 14.22
CA HIS A 234 -15.63 15.45 14.07
C HIS A 234 -14.58 15.40 15.17
N GLU A 235 -14.04 16.54 15.60
CA GLU A 235 -13.12 16.62 16.75
C GLU A 235 -13.80 16.25 18.07
N ASN A 236 -15.00 16.80 18.32
CA ASN A 236 -15.78 16.50 19.52
C ASN A 236 -16.11 15.01 19.61
N LEU A 237 -16.42 14.37 18.48
CA LEU A 237 -16.64 12.93 18.40
C LEU A 237 -15.37 12.17 18.78
N ARG A 238 -14.24 12.46 18.10
CA ARG A 238 -12.94 11.79 18.34
C ARG A 238 -12.48 11.92 19.79
N GLU A 239 -12.57 13.13 20.33
CA GLU A 239 -12.21 13.41 21.72
C GLU A 239 -13.17 12.73 22.71
N GLY A 240 -14.47 12.72 22.43
CA GLY A 240 -15.46 12.01 23.24
C GLY A 240 -15.18 10.51 23.34
N ILE A 241 -14.86 9.85 22.22
CA ILE A 241 -14.50 8.43 22.18
C ILE A 241 -13.22 8.15 23.00
N ARG A 242 -12.20 9.03 22.90
CA ARG A 242 -10.95 8.92 23.67
C ARG A 242 -11.19 9.09 25.17
N GLN A 243 -11.93 10.11 25.58
CA GLN A 243 -12.23 10.37 26.99
C GLN A 243 -13.03 9.24 27.64
N LEU A 244 -13.86 8.56 26.87
CA LEU A 244 -14.61 7.39 27.32
C LEU A 244 -13.78 6.10 27.35
N GLY A 245 -12.51 6.14 26.92
CA GLY A 245 -11.63 4.96 26.87
C GLY A 245 -12.06 3.92 25.85
N TRP A 246 -12.73 4.34 24.78
CA TRP A 246 -13.25 3.45 23.73
C TRP A 246 -12.28 3.28 22.55
N ARG A 247 -11.17 4.04 22.56
CA ARG A 247 -10.05 3.89 21.64
C ARG A 247 -9.05 2.86 22.18
N ARG A 248 -8.49 2.01 21.32
CA ARG A 248 -7.34 1.15 21.65
C ARG A 248 -6.07 1.99 21.72
N GLU A 249 -5.32 1.83 22.81
CA GLU A 249 -4.06 2.54 23.04
C GLU A 249 -2.86 1.91 22.33
N HIS A 250 -2.97 0.62 21.97
CA HIS A 250 -1.90 -0.15 21.32
C HIS A 250 -2.40 -0.81 20.03
N GLY A 251 -1.50 -0.97 19.05
CA GLY A 251 -1.80 -1.50 17.72
C GLY A 251 -2.27 -0.42 16.73
N ASP A 252 -2.48 -0.83 15.49
CA ASP A 252 -2.91 0.06 14.41
C ASP A 252 -4.45 0.15 14.36
N ASN A 253 -4.99 1.35 14.60
CA ASN A 253 -6.44 1.58 14.55
C ASN A 253 -7.02 1.60 13.13
N ARG A 254 -6.19 1.57 12.09
CA ARG A 254 -6.64 1.29 10.72
C ARG A 254 -7.10 -0.15 10.54
N GLN A 255 -6.59 -1.07 11.35
CA GLN A 255 -6.90 -2.49 11.28
C GLN A 255 -8.20 -2.79 12.04
N VAL A 256 -9.23 -3.21 11.30
CA VAL A 256 -10.55 -3.57 11.85
C VAL A 256 -10.87 -5.00 11.44
N ARG A 257 -11.31 -5.83 12.39
CA ARG A 257 -11.75 -7.19 12.11
C ARG A 257 -13.09 -7.22 11.37
N VAL A 258 -13.11 -7.95 10.26
CA VAL A 258 -14.27 -8.12 9.37
C VAL A 258 -14.45 -9.60 9.03
N ALA A 259 -15.68 -10.10 9.08
CA ALA A 259 -16.04 -11.46 8.68
C ALA A 259 -17.10 -11.44 7.57
N PRO A 260 -17.17 -12.46 6.69
CA PRO A 260 -18.29 -12.60 5.76
C PRO A 260 -19.62 -12.77 6.50
N LEU A 261 -20.70 -12.14 6.01
CA LEU A 261 -22.04 -12.30 6.58
C LEU A 261 -22.72 -13.61 6.14
N SER A 262 -22.24 -14.23 5.05
CA SER A 262 -22.81 -15.44 4.43
C SER A 262 -22.65 -16.71 5.29
N PRO A 263 -23.67 -17.59 5.37
CA PRO A 263 -23.60 -18.86 6.12
C PRO A 263 -22.74 -19.94 5.46
N HIS A 264 -22.35 -19.79 4.18
CA HIS A 264 -21.57 -20.80 3.45
C HIS A 264 -20.05 -20.67 3.61
N LYS A 265 -19.57 -19.59 4.23
CA LYS A 265 -18.15 -19.37 4.55
C LYS A 265 -17.97 -19.55 6.05
N ALA A 266 -16.85 -20.15 6.47
CA ALA A 266 -16.49 -20.17 7.89
C ALA A 266 -16.45 -18.73 8.43
N ARG A 267 -17.14 -18.46 9.55
CA ARG A 267 -17.20 -17.14 10.19
C ARG A 267 -15.87 -16.85 10.89
N VAL A 268 -14.88 -16.50 10.08
CA VAL A 268 -13.54 -16.12 10.53
C VAL A 268 -13.38 -14.62 10.31
N PHE A 269 -13.21 -13.89 11.41
CA PHE A 269 -12.84 -12.48 11.34
C PHE A 269 -11.41 -12.34 10.83
N LYS A 270 -11.24 -11.54 9.78
CA LYS A 270 -9.94 -11.17 9.22
C LYS A 270 -9.68 -9.70 9.51
N SER A 271 -8.44 -9.36 9.80
CA SER A 271 -8.04 -7.96 9.97
C SER A 271 -7.99 -7.27 8.61
N VAL A 272 -8.59 -6.09 8.49
CA VAL A 272 -8.63 -5.29 7.26
C VAL A 272 -8.16 -3.86 7.58
N ASP A 273 -7.20 -3.34 6.81
CA ASP A 273 -6.89 -1.91 6.79
C ASP A 273 -8.04 -1.16 6.13
N LEU A 274 -8.90 -0.57 6.96
CA LEU A 274 -10.14 0.04 6.53
C LEU A 274 -9.93 1.39 5.83
N VAL A 275 -8.87 2.13 6.19
CA VAL A 275 -8.51 3.37 5.47
C VAL A 275 -8.14 3.03 4.04
N ASN A 276 -7.23 2.08 3.86
CA ASN A 276 -6.80 1.67 2.52
C ASN A 276 -7.96 1.03 1.73
N ALA A 277 -8.84 0.25 2.38
CA ALA A 277 -10.01 -0.30 1.71
C ALA A 277 -10.99 0.78 1.20
N LEU A 278 -11.23 1.83 1.99
CA LEU A 278 -12.05 2.98 1.59
C LEU A 278 -11.39 3.78 0.46
N MET A 279 -10.09 4.08 0.58
CA MET A 279 -9.37 4.81 -0.47
C MET A 279 -9.32 4.02 -1.79
N ARG A 280 -9.18 2.69 -1.73
CA ARG A 280 -9.30 1.81 -2.90
C ARG A 280 -10.68 1.89 -3.54
N SER A 281 -11.74 1.76 -2.74
CA SER A 281 -13.12 1.78 -3.24
C SER A 281 -13.51 3.15 -3.81
N ALA A 282 -12.93 4.23 -3.30
CA ALA A 282 -13.08 5.58 -3.84
C ALA A 282 -12.30 5.84 -5.14
N GLY A 283 -11.57 4.83 -5.67
CA GLY A 283 -10.72 5.00 -6.85
C GLY A 283 -9.47 5.85 -6.60
N MET A 284 -9.12 6.09 -5.33
CA MET A 284 -7.96 6.89 -4.93
C MET A 284 -6.70 6.04 -4.75
N VAL A 285 -6.85 4.72 -4.65
CA VAL A 285 -5.77 3.74 -4.68
C VAL A 285 -6.18 2.66 -5.69
N GLU A 286 -5.60 2.65 -6.89
CA GLU A 286 -5.84 1.55 -7.83
C GLU A 286 -5.43 0.22 -7.18
N GLN A 287 -6.30 -0.79 -7.19
CA GLN A 287 -5.81 -2.15 -7.02
C GLN A 287 -4.84 -2.41 -8.16
N VAL A 288 -3.57 -2.58 -7.80
CA VAL A 288 -2.53 -2.98 -8.74
C VAL A 288 -2.84 -4.42 -9.17
N SER A 289 -3.64 -4.55 -10.22
CA SER A 289 -3.86 -5.84 -10.87
C SER A 289 -2.58 -6.28 -11.58
N PRO A 290 -2.36 -7.59 -11.80
CA PRO A 290 -1.25 -8.06 -12.62
C PRO A 290 -1.20 -7.37 -14.00
N ALA A 291 -2.37 -7.09 -14.61
CA ALA A 291 -2.44 -6.41 -15.90
C ALA A 291 -1.97 -4.95 -15.84
N THR A 292 -2.40 -4.17 -14.84
CA THR A 292 -1.95 -2.78 -14.67
C THR A 292 -0.48 -2.72 -14.24
N TRP A 293 -0.03 -3.67 -13.41
CA TRP A 293 1.36 -3.78 -12.99
C TRP A 293 2.32 -4.12 -14.15
N LEU A 294 1.94 -5.06 -15.02
CA LEU A 294 2.68 -5.35 -16.25
C LEU A 294 2.59 -4.21 -17.26
N GLY A 295 1.44 -3.51 -17.30
CA GLY A 295 1.16 -2.44 -18.25
C GLY A 295 2.14 -1.27 -18.19
N VAL A 296 2.73 -0.96 -17.02
CA VAL A 296 3.72 0.12 -16.89
C VAL A 296 5.15 -0.33 -17.20
N ARG A 297 5.40 -1.63 -17.42
CA ARG A 297 6.73 -2.20 -17.66
C ARG A 297 7.22 -2.01 -19.09
N HIS A 298 7.24 -0.76 -19.56
CA HIS A 298 7.80 -0.35 -20.85
C HIS A 298 8.67 0.91 -20.70
N PRO A 299 9.91 0.95 -21.26
CA PRO A 299 10.79 2.08 -21.05
C PRO A 299 10.21 3.34 -21.70
N SER A 300 10.37 4.49 -21.05
CA SER A 300 10.13 5.79 -21.70
C SER A 300 11.12 6.02 -22.85
N ASP A 301 10.86 7.01 -23.71
CA ASP A 301 11.75 7.32 -24.85
C ASP A 301 13.17 7.64 -24.40
N VAL A 302 13.33 8.37 -23.30
CA VAL A 302 14.62 8.66 -22.67
C VAL A 302 15.29 7.39 -22.18
N GLN A 303 14.56 6.53 -21.46
CA GLN A 303 15.11 5.27 -20.96
C GLN A 303 15.51 4.37 -22.12
N ARG A 304 14.72 4.31 -23.20
CA ARG A 304 15.03 3.56 -24.42
C ARG A 304 16.32 4.05 -25.06
N ALA A 305 16.51 5.36 -25.21
CA ALA A 305 17.75 5.93 -25.75
C ALA A 305 18.99 5.55 -24.90
N LEU A 306 18.86 5.56 -23.57
CA LEU A 306 19.93 5.15 -22.66
C LEU A 306 20.22 3.65 -22.71
N ILE A 307 19.18 2.83 -22.83
CA ILE A 307 19.28 1.38 -23.02
C ILE A 307 20.01 1.08 -24.33
N ASP A 308 19.59 1.69 -25.43
CA ASP A 308 20.18 1.50 -26.76
C ASP A 308 21.67 1.91 -26.74
N ALA A 309 22.00 3.06 -26.14
CA ALA A 309 23.39 3.49 -25.98
C ALA A 309 24.22 2.49 -25.14
N ARG A 310 23.66 1.94 -24.06
CA ARG A 310 24.32 0.94 -23.21
C ARG A 310 24.57 -0.36 -23.97
N LEU A 311 23.58 -0.85 -24.71
CA LEU A 311 23.69 -2.04 -25.54
C LEU A 311 24.75 -1.84 -26.63
N GLN A 312 24.72 -0.73 -27.35
CA GLN A 312 25.71 -0.40 -28.38
C GLN A 312 27.14 -0.35 -27.82
N ALA A 313 27.33 0.21 -26.63
CA ALA A 313 28.63 0.22 -25.95
C ALA A 313 29.16 -1.20 -25.60
N HIS A 314 28.31 -2.22 -25.61
CA HIS A 314 28.63 -3.63 -25.34
C HIS A 314 28.39 -4.52 -26.57
N GLY A 315 28.68 -4.02 -27.77
CA GLY A 315 28.54 -4.80 -29.01
C GLY A 315 27.10 -5.18 -29.35
N GLY A 316 26.14 -4.36 -28.92
CA GLY A 316 24.69 -4.58 -29.05
C GLY A 316 24.08 -5.46 -27.94
N GLY A 317 24.87 -5.90 -26.95
CA GLY A 317 24.42 -6.66 -25.79
C GLY A 317 24.55 -8.18 -25.94
N PRO A 318 24.21 -8.94 -24.88
CA PRO A 318 24.32 -10.40 -24.86
C PRO A 318 23.46 -11.06 -25.94
N ARG A 319 23.99 -12.05 -26.66
CA ARG A 319 23.26 -12.80 -27.67
C ARG A 319 22.51 -13.95 -27.01
N ILE A 320 21.18 -13.88 -27.06
CA ILE A 320 20.29 -14.83 -26.40
C ILE A 320 19.66 -15.76 -27.43
N ALA A 321 19.82 -17.06 -27.21
CA ALA A 321 19.23 -18.08 -28.04
C ALA A 321 17.99 -18.66 -27.39
N VAL A 322 16.85 -18.53 -28.07
CA VAL A 322 15.58 -19.10 -27.65
C VAL A 322 15.39 -20.43 -28.35
N MET A 323 15.54 -21.52 -27.61
CA MET A 323 15.24 -22.88 -28.06
C MET A 323 13.74 -23.09 -27.90
N LEU A 324 12.98 -22.86 -28.96
CA LEU A 324 11.53 -22.97 -29.01
C LEU A 324 11.11 -24.42 -29.23
N ILE A 325 10.56 -25.06 -28.20
CA ILE A 325 10.25 -26.48 -28.17
C ILE A 325 8.78 -26.71 -28.53
N ASP A 326 8.54 -27.32 -29.69
CA ASP A 326 7.24 -27.70 -30.21
C ASP A 326 7.10 -29.23 -30.26
N ARG A 327 6.63 -29.81 -29.15
CA ARG A 327 6.48 -31.26 -29.02
C ARG A 327 5.26 -31.81 -29.78
N GLU A 328 4.29 -30.96 -30.10
CA GLU A 328 2.99 -31.37 -30.66
C GLU A 328 2.85 -31.04 -32.16
N GLY A 329 3.79 -30.30 -32.75
CA GLY A 329 3.68 -29.85 -34.12
C GLY A 329 2.71 -28.67 -34.29
N ASP A 330 2.46 -27.89 -33.24
CA ASP A 330 1.46 -26.81 -33.24
C ASP A 330 2.00 -25.53 -33.90
N ALA A 331 1.68 -25.39 -35.18
CA ALA A 331 2.01 -24.22 -35.99
C ALA A 331 1.54 -22.89 -35.38
N THR A 332 0.38 -22.88 -34.72
CA THR A 332 -0.23 -21.66 -34.19
C THR A 332 0.51 -21.22 -32.94
N ALA A 333 0.83 -22.16 -32.05
CA ALA A 333 1.61 -21.91 -30.86
C ALA A 333 3.03 -21.40 -31.19
N VAL A 334 3.69 -22.03 -32.16
CA VAL A 334 5.01 -21.58 -32.66
C VAL A 334 4.94 -20.16 -33.22
N ALA A 335 3.96 -19.89 -34.09
CA ALA A 335 3.79 -18.57 -34.69
C ALA A 335 3.51 -17.48 -33.65
N ALA A 336 2.70 -17.78 -32.62
CA ALA A 336 2.39 -16.84 -31.55
C ALA A 336 3.63 -16.47 -30.73
N THR A 337 4.45 -17.46 -30.34
CA THR A 337 5.70 -17.21 -29.61
C THR A 337 6.69 -16.39 -30.45
N LEU A 338 6.91 -16.78 -31.72
CA LEU A 338 7.81 -16.04 -32.62
C LEU A 338 7.33 -14.61 -32.87
N ALA A 339 6.03 -14.38 -33.01
CA ALA A 339 5.46 -13.05 -33.16
C ALA A 339 5.68 -12.18 -31.91
N SER A 340 5.56 -12.74 -30.71
CA SER A 340 5.85 -12.01 -29.46
C SER A 340 7.33 -11.62 -29.34
N LEU A 341 8.25 -12.48 -29.79
CA LEU A 341 9.69 -12.20 -29.83
C LEU A 341 10.08 -11.11 -30.84
N GLN A 342 9.33 -11.02 -31.95
CA GLN A 342 9.56 -10.04 -33.02
C GLN A 342 8.75 -8.76 -32.85
N ALA A 343 8.05 -8.60 -31.72
CA ALA A 343 7.23 -7.43 -31.45
C ALA A 343 8.09 -6.14 -31.47
N PRO A 344 7.57 -5.02 -32.03
CA PRO A 344 8.28 -3.74 -32.01
C PRO A 344 8.67 -3.33 -30.60
N GLY A 345 9.95 -3.03 -30.39
CA GLY A 345 10.49 -2.63 -29.10
C GLY A 345 10.99 -3.78 -28.22
N GLY A 346 10.93 -5.03 -28.68
CA GLY A 346 11.59 -6.17 -28.06
C GLY A 346 13.12 -6.13 -28.19
N TYR A 347 13.80 -7.06 -27.51
CA TYR A 347 15.27 -7.13 -27.49
C TYR A 347 15.84 -7.58 -28.85
N PRO A 348 16.76 -6.82 -29.48
CA PRO A 348 17.16 -7.08 -30.86
C PRO A 348 18.17 -8.22 -31.04
N HIS A 349 18.95 -8.57 -30.00
CA HIS A 349 20.00 -9.59 -30.07
C HIS A 349 19.52 -10.96 -29.56
N GLN A 350 18.25 -11.27 -29.82
CA GLN A 350 17.68 -12.59 -29.61
C GLN A 350 17.52 -13.34 -30.94
N GLN A 351 17.71 -14.65 -30.92
CA GLN A 351 17.44 -15.50 -32.08
C GLN A 351 16.74 -16.78 -31.62
N ALA A 352 15.70 -17.19 -32.35
CA ALA A 352 14.92 -18.38 -32.05
C ALA A 352 15.30 -19.54 -32.97
N TRP A 353 15.42 -20.74 -32.39
CA TRP A 353 15.54 -22.03 -33.07
C TRP A 353 14.31 -22.86 -32.75
N VAL A 354 13.66 -23.40 -33.76
CA VAL A 354 12.43 -24.19 -33.59
C VAL A 354 12.81 -25.66 -33.56
N LEU A 355 12.62 -26.31 -32.42
CA LEU A 355 12.77 -27.76 -32.24
C LEU A 355 11.37 -28.37 -32.28
N SER A 356 11.01 -29.04 -33.38
CA SER A 356 9.64 -29.56 -33.56
C SER A 356 9.61 -31.04 -33.89
N ALA A 357 8.58 -31.74 -33.39
CA ALA A 357 8.23 -33.09 -33.83
C ALA A 357 7.64 -33.12 -35.26
N SER A 358 7.25 -31.96 -35.81
CA SER A 358 6.66 -31.83 -37.13
C SER A 358 7.69 -31.33 -38.16
N PRO A 359 8.01 -32.14 -39.21
CA PRO A 359 8.85 -31.70 -40.32
C PRO A 359 8.36 -30.42 -41.00
N ALA A 360 7.06 -30.13 -40.93
CA ALA A 360 6.47 -28.95 -41.54
C ALA A 360 6.87 -27.64 -40.82
N GLN A 361 7.21 -27.71 -39.53
CA GLN A 361 7.61 -26.55 -38.71
C GLN A 361 9.12 -26.24 -38.83
N VAL A 362 9.93 -27.21 -39.24
CA VAL A 362 11.41 -27.10 -39.35
C VAL A 362 11.87 -26.90 -40.80
N ARG A 363 11.06 -26.24 -41.62
CA ARG A 363 11.36 -25.99 -43.05
C ARG A 363 12.55 -25.05 -43.28
N ASP A 364 12.85 -24.20 -42.31
CA ASP A 364 14.07 -23.40 -42.31
C ASP A 364 15.25 -24.30 -41.91
N ALA A 365 16.06 -24.71 -42.89
CA ALA A 365 17.18 -25.63 -42.66
C ALA A 365 18.28 -25.03 -41.76
N GLU A 366 18.31 -23.71 -41.55
CA GLU A 366 19.29 -23.05 -40.69
C GLU A 366 18.81 -22.90 -39.24
N ARG A 367 17.49 -22.90 -39.00
CA ARG A 367 16.89 -22.58 -37.69
C ARG A 367 15.87 -23.59 -37.18
N GLY A 368 15.52 -24.59 -38.00
CA GLY A 368 14.65 -25.69 -37.65
C GLY A 368 15.44 -26.95 -37.34
N VAL A 369 15.13 -27.59 -36.22
CA VAL A 369 15.72 -28.87 -35.82
C VAL A 369 14.59 -29.88 -35.60
N LEU A 370 14.59 -30.96 -36.38
CA LEU A 370 13.59 -32.01 -36.22
C LEU A 370 13.89 -32.79 -34.93
N ILE A 371 12.87 -32.96 -34.09
CA ILE A 371 12.91 -33.93 -32.99
C ILE A 371 12.71 -35.30 -33.63
N ASP A 372 13.80 -36.03 -33.85
CA ASP A 372 13.82 -37.34 -34.49
C ASP A 372 13.58 -38.48 -33.48
N SER A 373 13.85 -39.72 -33.90
CA SER A 373 13.69 -40.90 -33.05
C SER A 373 14.62 -40.93 -31.84
N ASP A 374 15.72 -40.16 -31.84
CA ASP A 374 16.68 -40.10 -30.74
C ASP A 374 16.20 -39.15 -29.63
N GLY A 375 15.16 -38.33 -29.93
CA GLY A 375 14.40 -37.55 -28.96
C GLY A 375 14.85 -36.10 -28.82
N LEU A 376 14.21 -35.37 -27.90
CA LEU A 376 14.39 -33.92 -27.75
C LEU A 376 15.80 -33.53 -27.28
N VAL A 377 16.36 -34.24 -26.30
CA VAL A 377 17.63 -33.83 -25.66
C VAL A 377 18.82 -33.91 -26.62
N PRO A 378 19.02 -34.99 -27.41
CA PRO A 378 20.08 -35.03 -28.41
C PRO A 378 19.95 -33.91 -29.45
N ALA A 379 18.74 -33.68 -29.98
CA ALA A 379 18.46 -32.60 -30.93
C ALA A 379 18.78 -31.22 -30.32
N LEU A 380 18.41 -31.00 -29.06
CA LEU A 380 18.69 -29.77 -28.32
C LEU A 380 20.19 -29.56 -28.09
N ASN A 381 20.92 -30.57 -27.62
CA ASN A 381 22.36 -30.48 -27.39
C ASN A 381 23.12 -30.23 -28.69
N GLN A 382 22.73 -30.88 -29.78
CA GLN A 382 23.30 -30.63 -31.10
C GLN A 382 23.02 -29.20 -31.57
N ALA A 383 21.78 -28.73 -31.40
CA ALA A 383 21.40 -27.37 -31.74
C ALA A 383 22.23 -26.35 -30.94
N VAL A 384 22.40 -26.55 -29.64
CA VAL A 384 23.21 -25.68 -28.77
C VAL A 384 24.70 -25.69 -29.16
N ALA A 385 25.28 -26.86 -29.41
CA ALA A 385 26.72 -27.01 -29.66
C ALA A 385 27.18 -26.48 -31.02
N THR A 386 26.29 -26.45 -32.01
CA THR A 386 26.64 -26.04 -33.39
C THR A 386 26.72 -24.52 -33.58
N GLN A 387 26.25 -23.73 -32.62
CA GLN A 387 26.16 -22.27 -32.76
C GLN A 387 27.41 -21.58 -32.20
N GLN A 388 28.11 -20.81 -33.05
CA GLN A 388 29.38 -20.17 -32.69
C GLN A 388 29.22 -18.71 -32.22
N ALA A 389 27.99 -18.22 -32.08
CA ALA A 389 27.68 -16.81 -31.87
C ALA A 389 26.56 -16.56 -30.85
N ILE A 390 26.51 -17.35 -29.77
CA ILE A 390 25.51 -17.26 -28.71
C ILE A 390 26.24 -17.10 -27.38
N ASP A 391 25.66 -16.32 -26.46
CA ASP A 391 26.22 -16.15 -25.12
C ASP A 391 25.36 -16.91 -24.09
N TRP A 392 24.04 -16.87 -24.29
CA TRP A 392 23.05 -17.46 -23.37
C TRP A 392 22.00 -18.29 -24.11
N VAL A 393 21.56 -19.39 -23.51
CA VAL A 393 20.54 -20.31 -24.03
C VAL A 393 19.34 -20.32 -23.10
N LEU A 394 18.15 -20.09 -23.65
CA LEU A 394 16.86 -20.11 -22.97
C LEU A 394 15.96 -21.17 -23.61
N LEU A 395 15.38 -22.07 -22.81
CA LEU A 395 14.38 -23.04 -23.28
C LEU A 395 12.98 -22.47 -23.13
N VAL A 396 12.14 -22.58 -24.16
CA VAL A 396 10.76 -22.07 -24.14
C VAL A 396 9.83 -23.03 -24.85
N ASP A 397 8.68 -23.34 -24.26
CA ASP A 397 7.63 -24.12 -24.92
C ASP A 397 6.85 -23.28 -25.93
N ALA A 398 6.49 -23.89 -27.08
CA ALA A 398 5.59 -23.25 -28.04
C ALA A 398 4.27 -22.81 -27.39
N GLY A 399 3.85 -21.58 -27.67
CA GLY A 399 2.66 -20.94 -27.10
C GLY A 399 2.93 -19.98 -25.94
N ALA A 400 4.14 -20.00 -25.35
CA ALA A 400 4.56 -18.96 -24.41
C ALA A 400 4.75 -17.62 -25.12
N LEU A 401 4.40 -16.51 -24.46
CA LEU A 401 4.44 -15.16 -25.04
C LEU A 401 5.40 -14.27 -24.25
N PHE A 402 6.43 -13.73 -24.90
CA PHE A 402 7.36 -12.84 -24.22
C PHE A 402 6.70 -11.52 -23.80
N THR A 403 7.07 -11.03 -22.62
CA THR A 403 6.69 -9.66 -22.23
C THR A 403 7.51 -8.66 -23.03
N LEU A 404 6.96 -7.46 -23.25
CA LEU A 404 7.58 -6.45 -24.13
C LEU A 404 9.01 -6.08 -23.69
N SER A 405 9.24 -5.98 -22.38
CA SER A 405 10.53 -5.56 -21.81
C SER A 405 11.33 -6.69 -21.19
N GLY A 406 10.77 -7.91 -21.07
CA GLY A 406 11.36 -9.00 -20.30
C GLY A 406 12.78 -9.35 -20.73
N LEU A 407 12.98 -9.67 -22.01
CA LEU A 407 14.31 -9.97 -22.54
C LEU A 407 15.27 -8.77 -22.49
N THR A 408 14.77 -7.55 -22.67
CA THR A 408 15.59 -6.34 -22.62
C THR A 408 16.14 -6.12 -21.20
N VAL A 409 15.29 -6.20 -20.17
CA VAL A 409 15.70 -6.06 -18.77
C VAL A 409 16.61 -7.22 -18.35
N VAL A 410 16.31 -8.45 -18.78
CA VAL A 410 17.20 -9.60 -18.57
C VAL A 410 18.57 -9.34 -19.20
N ALA A 411 18.65 -8.91 -20.46
CA ALA A 411 19.91 -8.60 -21.12
C ALA A 411 20.72 -7.50 -20.41
N LEU A 412 20.06 -6.45 -19.91
CA LEU A 412 20.69 -5.41 -19.11
C LEU A 412 21.19 -5.92 -17.76
N GLY A 413 20.50 -6.87 -17.15
CA GLY A 413 20.95 -7.57 -15.96
C GLY A 413 22.18 -8.43 -16.24
N LEU A 414 22.15 -9.24 -17.30
CA LEU A 414 23.27 -10.10 -17.73
C LEU A 414 24.58 -9.31 -17.93
N LEU A 415 24.52 -8.08 -18.46
CA LEU A 415 25.68 -7.20 -18.62
C LEU A 415 26.31 -6.72 -17.30
N ALA A 416 25.58 -6.79 -16.19
CA ALA A 416 26.06 -6.39 -14.87
C ALA A 416 26.51 -7.57 -14.00
N LEU A 417 26.29 -8.81 -14.47
CA LEU A 417 26.66 -10.01 -13.73
C LEU A 417 28.14 -10.36 -13.92
N PRO A 418 28.80 -10.94 -12.89
CA PRO A 418 30.15 -11.44 -13.02
C PRO A 418 30.21 -12.67 -13.93
N ASP A 419 31.38 -12.95 -14.52
CA ASP A 419 31.61 -14.13 -15.36
C ASP A 419 31.44 -15.47 -14.62
N THR A 420 31.52 -15.44 -13.29
CA THR A 420 31.23 -16.59 -12.42
C THR A 420 29.76 -17.00 -12.47
N CYS A 421 28.85 -16.14 -12.91
CA CYS A 421 27.45 -16.48 -13.11
C CYS A 421 27.28 -17.37 -14.35
N GLN A 422 26.76 -18.58 -14.12
CA GLN A 422 26.57 -19.63 -15.12
C GLN A 422 25.11 -19.79 -15.53
N ALA A 423 24.18 -19.40 -14.67
CA ALA A 423 22.76 -19.46 -14.96
C ALA A 423 22.01 -18.27 -14.33
N VAL A 424 20.93 -17.88 -14.99
CA VAL A 424 20.02 -16.83 -14.50
C VAL A 424 18.59 -17.30 -14.66
N TYR A 425 17.74 -16.99 -13.71
CA TYR A 425 16.31 -17.19 -13.87
C TYR A 425 15.57 -15.89 -13.60
N ALA A 426 14.37 -15.79 -14.17
CA ALA A 426 13.52 -14.61 -14.09
C ALA A 426 12.15 -14.96 -13.50
N ASP A 427 11.33 -13.94 -13.30
CA ASP A 427 9.94 -14.11 -12.90
C ASP A 427 9.08 -14.49 -14.11
N GLU A 428 7.86 -14.94 -13.86
CA GLU A 428 6.95 -15.42 -14.91
C GLU A 428 5.52 -14.92 -14.68
N VAL A 429 4.80 -14.73 -15.77
CA VAL A 429 3.34 -14.54 -15.76
C VAL A 429 2.69 -15.88 -16.11
N VAL A 430 1.67 -16.28 -15.36
CA VAL A 430 0.97 -17.55 -15.54
C VAL A 430 -0.41 -17.28 -16.13
N ALA A 431 -0.72 -17.86 -17.29
CA ALA A 431 -2.04 -17.76 -17.90
C ALA A 431 -3.04 -18.69 -17.21
N LEU A 432 -4.08 -18.13 -16.57
CA LEU A 432 -5.13 -18.89 -15.89
C LEU A 432 -6.35 -19.10 -16.82
N ASP A 433 -7.17 -20.11 -16.52
CA ASP A 433 -8.24 -20.66 -17.40
C ASP A 433 -9.29 -19.61 -17.88
N ASP A 434 -9.39 -18.45 -17.21
CA ASP A 434 -10.36 -17.37 -17.50
C ASP A 434 -9.74 -16.10 -18.15
N ARG A 435 -8.60 -16.22 -18.86
CA ARG A 435 -7.78 -15.07 -19.33
C ARG A 435 -7.27 -14.15 -18.21
N GLN A 436 -7.36 -14.60 -16.97
CA GLN A 436 -6.73 -13.93 -15.83
C GLN A 436 -5.23 -14.22 -15.84
N LEU A 437 -4.44 -13.25 -15.39
CA LEU A 437 -2.99 -13.40 -15.25
C LEU A 437 -2.65 -13.66 -13.78
N GLY A 438 -1.98 -14.77 -13.51
CA GLY A 438 -1.23 -14.99 -12.29
C GLY A 438 0.21 -14.49 -12.42
N LEU A 439 0.87 -14.24 -11.30
CA LEU A 439 2.29 -13.87 -11.27
C LEU A 439 3.08 -14.86 -10.41
N ALA A 440 4.14 -15.41 -10.99
CA ALA A 440 5.18 -16.16 -10.31
C ALA A 440 6.42 -15.28 -10.12
N LEU A 441 6.31 -14.37 -9.15
CA LEU A 441 7.40 -13.56 -8.60
C LEU A 441 8.21 -14.42 -7.64
N ARG A 442 9.33 -14.94 -8.14
CA ARG A 442 10.14 -15.93 -7.44
C ARG A 442 11.02 -15.24 -6.39
N PRO A 443 11.30 -15.89 -5.24
CA PRO A 443 12.36 -15.45 -4.34
C PRO A 443 13.74 -15.75 -4.95
N ALA A 444 14.80 -15.36 -4.25
CA ALA A 444 16.15 -15.83 -4.50
C ALA A 444 16.24 -17.37 -4.45
N LEU A 445 17.20 -17.93 -5.17
CA LEU A 445 17.26 -19.37 -5.37
C LEU A 445 17.76 -20.04 -4.10
N TYR A 446 16.87 -20.85 -3.56
CA TYR A 446 17.12 -21.65 -2.39
C TYR A 446 16.94 -23.12 -2.76
N LEU A 447 17.95 -23.93 -2.42
CA LEU A 447 17.99 -25.32 -2.83
C LEU A 447 16.77 -26.08 -2.30
N ASP A 448 16.37 -25.86 -1.05
CA ASP A 448 15.22 -26.54 -0.47
C ASP A 448 13.91 -26.20 -1.18
N ALA A 449 13.74 -24.94 -1.60
CA ALA A 449 12.58 -24.52 -2.39
C ALA A 449 12.58 -25.17 -3.77
N LEU A 450 13.74 -25.19 -4.46
CA LEU A 450 13.89 -25.83 -5.78
C LEU A 450 13.59 -27.33 -5.73
N LEU A 451 14.09 -28.03 -4.70
CA LEU A 451 13.84 -29.46 -4.51
C LEU A 451 12.39 -29.74 -4.12
N SER A 452 11.77 -28.87 -3.33
CA SER A 452 10.38 -29.05 -2.87
C SER A 452 9.35 -28.69 -3.94
N ALA A 453 9.63 -27.77 -4.87
CA ALA A 453 8.69 -27.34 -5.92
C ALA A 453 9.39 -27.02 -7.26
N PRO A 454 10.06 -28.01 -7.88
CA PRO A 454 10.82 -27.80 -9.11
C PRO A 454 9.91 -27.29 -10.24
N SER A 455 8.70 -27.84 -10.37
CA SER A 455 7.68 -27.42 -11.34
C SER A 455 7.46 -25.89 -11.45
N THR A 456 7.68 -25.15 -10.36
CA THR A 456 7.52 -23.69 -10.28
C THR A 456 8.84 -22.93 -10.46
N LEU A 457 9.97 -23.50 -10.02
CA LEU A 457 11.25 -22.82 -9.89
C LEU A 457 12.29 -23.23 -10.95
N SER A 458 12.14 -24.37 -11.60
CA SER A 458 13.09 -24.93 -12.59
C SER A 458 12.85 -24.44 -14.02
N ARG A 459 11.87 -23.57 -14.26
CA ARG A 459 11.45 -23.21 -15.62
C ARG A 459 12.07 -21.89 -16.09
N HIS A 460 12.42 -21.86 -17.38
CA HIS A 460 12.86 -20.66 -18.11
C HIS A 460 14.15 -20.06 -17.55
N TRP A 461 15.11 -20.92 -17.22
CA TRP A 461 16.46 -20.47 -16.89
C TRP A 461 17.23 -20.15 -18.18
N LEU A 462 18.08 -19.12 -18.11
CA LEU A 462 19.10 -18.81 -19.09
C LEU A 462 20.41 -19.44 -18.65
N PHE A 463 21.03 -20.23 -19.51
CA PHE A 463 22.31 -20.89 -19.25
C PHE A 463 23.40 -20.28 -20.12
N ARG A 464 24.58 -20.05 -19.54
CA ARG A 464 25.75 -19.63 -20.31
C ARG A 464 26.12 -20.74 -21.30
N GLN A 465 26.12 -20.44 -22.60
CA GLN A 465 26.29 -21.46 -23.63
C GLN A 465 27.63 -22.20 -23.50
N ALA A 466 28.72 -21.46 -23.27
CA ALA A 466 30.06 -22.03 -23.13
C ALA A 466 30.13 -23.08 -22.01
N THR A 467 29.45 -22.82 -20.89
CA THR A 467 29.39 -23.71 -19.73
C THR A 467 28.53 -24.93 -20.02
N LEU A 468 27.34 -24.72 -20.60
CA LEU A 468 26.46 -25.81 -21.01
C LEU A 468 27.15 -26.77 -21.99
N VAL A 469 27.89 -26.24 -22.96
CA VAL A 469 28.64 -27.06 -23.93
C VAL A 469 29.83 -27.77 -23.25
N ALA A 470 30.57 -27.09 -22.38
CA ALA A 470 31.68 -27.67 -21.64
C ALA A 470 31.25 -28.82 -20.71
N ASP A 471 30.05 -28.72 -20.14
CA ASP A 471 29.43 -29.74 -19.30
C ASP A 471 28.87 -30.95 -20.11
N GLY A 472 28.94 -30.91 -21.44
CA GLY A 472 28.44 -31.95 -22.32
C GLY A 472 26.96 -31.82 -22.70
N GLY A 473 26.34 -30.68 -22.40
CA GLY A 473 24.93 -30.39 -22.68
C GLY A 473 23.97 -30.87 -21.59
N PHE A 474 22.67 -30.85 -21.91
CA PHE A 474 21.63 -31.40 -21.04
C PHE A 474 21.76 -32.93 -20.96
N PRO A 475 21.49 -33.55 -19.80
CA PRO A 475 21.64 -34.99 -19.60
C PRO A 475 20.67 -35.79 -20.48
N ALA A 476 21.22 -36.66 -21.33
CA ALA A 476 20.44 -37.57 -22.16
C ALA A 476 20.00 -38.79 -21.33
N GLY A 477 18.70 -38.88 -21.04
CA GLY A 477 18.10 -39.98 -20.29
C GLY A 477 16.63 -40.17 -20.63
N PRO A 478 16.00 -41.26 -20.16
CA PRO A 478 14.61 -41.60 -20.49
C PRO A 478 13.55 -40.69 -19.82
N GLY A 479 13.95 -39.83 -18.87
CA GLY A 479 13.04 -38.95 -18.13
C GLY A 479 12.91 -37.55 -18.76
N ALA A 480 11.75 -36.91 -18.58
CA ALA A 480 11.44 -35.60 -19.16
C ALA A 480 11.95 -34.40 -18.34
N ALA A 481 12.46 -34.61 -17.11
CA ALA A 481 12.97 -33.56 -16.21
C ALA A 481 14.47 -33.24 -16.42
N PHE A 482 14.96 -33.30 -17.67
CA PHE A 482 16.38 -33.08 -18.01
C PHE A 482 16.88 -31.67 -17.66
N GLU A 483 16.00 -30.67 -17.70
CA GLU A 483 16.36 -29.28 -17.35
C GLU A 483 16.65 -29.17 -15.85
N LEU A 484 15.79 -29.74 -14.99
CA LEU A 484 16.02 -29.83 -13.54
C LEU A 484 17.30 -30.61 -13.23
N ASP A 485 17.53 -31.73 -13.89
CA ASP A 485 18.73 -32.55 -13.70
C ASP A 485 20.02 -31.77 -14.03
N TYR A 486 20.02 -31.01 -15.14
CA TYR A 486 21.13 -30.13 -15.46
C TYR A 486 21.31 -29.00 -14.43
N GLN A 487 20.22 -28.37 -13.98
CA GLN A 487 20.26 -27.30 -12.96
C GLN A 487 20.85 -27.79 -11.65
N LEU A 488 20.43 -28.95 -11.16
CA LEU A 488 20.95 -29.56 -9.94
C LEU A 488 22.44 -29.91 -10.09
N GLY A 489 22.85 -30.48 -11.23
CA GLY A 489 24.26 -30.71 -11.53
C GLY A 489 25.08 -29.43 -11.64
N LEU A 490 24.51 -28.35 -12.19
CA LEU A 490 25.16 -27.04 -12.27
C LEU A 490 25.39 -26.46 -10.86
N VAL A 491 24.41 -26.62 -9.96
CA VAL A 491 24.55 -26.24 -8.54
C VAL A 491 25.63 -27.07 -7.84
N GLU A 492 25.76 -28.36 -8.13
CA GLU A 492 26.84 -29.20 -7.59
C GLU A 492 28.23 -28.74 -8.05
N ARG A 493 28.39 -28.38 -9.33
CA ARG A 493 29.68 -27.99 -9.92
C ARG A 493 30.11 -26.57 -9.60
N HIS A 494 29.15 -25.63 -9.61
CA HIS A 494 29.43 -24.19 -9.53
C HIS A 494 28.90 -23.52 -8.26
N GLY A 495 28.15 -24.24 -7.42
CA GLY A 495 27.51 -23.71 -6.22
C GLY A 495 26.31 -22.80 -6.53
N LEU A 496 25.51 -22.52 -5.51
CA LEU A 496 24.33 -21.65 -5.63
C LEU A 496 24.69 -20.20 -6.00
N ALA A 497 25.86 -19.72 -5.61
CA ALA A 497 26.32 -18.36 -5.94
C ALA A 497 26.52 -18.13 -7.45
N GLY A 498 26.69 -19.21 -8.24
CA GLY A 498 26.77 -19.15 -9.69
C GLY A 498 25.43 -18.92 -10.39
N VAL A 499 24.32 -18.90 -9.64
CA VAL A 499 22.96 -18.67 -10.16
C VAL A 499 22.41 -17.34 -9.63
N GLN A 500 21.82 -16.53 -10.50
CA GLN A 500 21.27 -15.23 -10.13
C GLN A 500 19.81 -15.08 -10.55
N HIS A 501 19.06 -14.27 -9.79
CA HIS A 501 17.68 -13.93 -10.08
C HIS A 501 17.61 -12.54 -10.69
N ILE A 502 16.86 -12.40 -11.79
CA ILE A 502 16.44 -11.10 -12.30
C ILE A 502 14.94 -10.96 -12.06
N ALA A 503 14.55 -10.04 -11.17
CA ALA A 503 13.16 -9.80 -10.77
C ALA A 503 12.35 -9.06 -11.86
N GLU A 504 12.17 -9.72 -13.00
CA GLU A 504 11.39 -9.26 -14.15
C GLU A 504 10.56 -10.42 -14.72
N PRO A 505 9.25 -10.23 -14.97
CA PRO A 505 8.46 -11.24 -15.67
C PRO A 505 8.92 -11.37 -17.13
N LEU A 506 9.53 -12.49 -17.47
CA LEU A 506 10.12 -12.73 -18.78
C LEU A 506 9.07 -13.00 -19.86
N LEU A 507 8.08 -13.82 -19.53
CA LEU A 507 7.07 -14.30 -20.45
C LEU A 507 5.77 -14.71 -19.73
N VAL A 508 4.72 -14.89 -20.52
CA VAL A 508 3.45 -15.49 -20.14
C VAL A 508 3.49 -16.97 -20.55
N ALA A 509 3.42 -17.87 -19.57
CA ALA A 509 3.45 -19.32 -19.77
C ALA A 509 2.15 -19.99 -19.31
N SER A 510 1.94 -21.22 -19.80
CA SER A 510 0.93 -22.11 -19.25
C SER A 510 1.33 -22.62 -17.85
N PRO A 511 0.38 -22.76 -16.92
CA PRO A 511 0.61 -23.33 -15.59
C PRO A 511 0.98 -24.81 -15.62
N GLN A 512 0.68 -25.52 -16.71
CA GLN A 512 0.89 -26.96 -16.79
C GLN A 512 2.37 -27.28 -17.00
N THR A 513 2.97 -28.01 -16.06
CA THR A 513 4.26 -28.67 -16.28
C THR A 513 4.05 -29.96 -17.06
N ARG A 514 4.81 -30.14 -18.15
CA ARG A 514 4.64 -31.28 -19.07
C ARG A 514 5.51 -32.49 -18.74
N HIS A 515 6.36 -32.43 -17.70
CA HIS A 515 7.11 -33.57 -17.16
C HIS A 515 6.42 -34.14 -15.91
N GLY A 516 6.47 -35.46 -15.73
CA GLY A 516 5.77 -36.14 -14.65
C GLY A 516 6.53 -36.10 -13.32
N ASP A 517 5.78 -36.14 -12.21
CA ASP A 517 6.29 -36.21 -10.82
C ASP A 517 7.40 -37.27 -10.62
N ALA A 518 7.32 -38.40 -11.35
CA ALA A 518 8.33 -39.46 -11.27
C ALA A 518 9.71 -39.03 -11.81
N ASP A 519 9.75 -38.24 -12.88
CA ASP A 519 11.00 -37.80 -13.49
C ASP A 519 11.70 -36.76 -12.60
N GLU A 520 10.93 -35.84 -12.01
CA GLU A 520 11.45 -34.87 -11.04
C GLU A 520 12.07 -35.59 -9.84
N ARG A 521 11.36 -36.57 -9.26
CA ARG A 521 11.87 -37.36 -8.13
C ARG A 521 13.14 -38.11 -8.48
N GLN A 522 13.26 -38.64 -9.70
CA GLN A 522 14.48 -39.32 -10.15
C GLN A 522 15.67 -38.37 -10.32
N ALA A 523 15.45 -37.14 -10.79
CA ALA A 523 16.48 -36.10 -10.86
C ALA A 523 16.93 -35.69 -9.44
N ILE A 524 15.98 -35.44 -8.53
CA ILE A 524 16.26 -35.11 -7.13
C ILE A 524 17.02 -36.25 -6.44
N ALA A 525 16.61 -37.50 -6.62
CA ALA A 525 17.28 -38.65 -6.00
C ALA A 525 18.74 -38.78 -6.46
N ARG A 526 19.03 -38.53 -7.75
CA ARG A 526 20.41 -38.51 -8.27
C ARG A 526 21.23 -37.39 -7.67
N HIS A 527 20.66 -36.19 -7.57
CA HIS A 527 21.29 -35.05 -6.90
C HIS A 527 21.64 -35.36 -5.43
N LEU A 528 20.70 -35.94 -4.69
CA LEU A 528 20.93 -36.33 -3.29
C LEU A 528 22.02 -37.40 -3.17
N ALA A 529 22.03 -38.40 -4.04
CA ALA A 529 23.07 -39.42 -4.08
C ALA A 529 24.45 -38.83 -4.42
N ALA A 530 24.54 -37.89 -5.38
CA ALA A 530 25.78 -37.19 -5.72
C ALA A 530 26.34 -36.37 -4.55
N ARG A 531 25.46 -35.89 -3.66
CA ARG A 531 25.81 -35.20 -2.41
C ARG A 531 26.11 -36.13 -1.23
N GLY A 532 26.07 -37.45 -1.44
CA GLY A 532 26.39 -38.45 -0.43
C GLY A 532 25.19 -39.06 0.31
N TYR A 533 23.95 -38.64 0.00
CA TYR A 533 22.73 -39.17 0.60
C TYR A 533 22.14 -40.32 -0.23
N VAL A 534 22.89 -41.43 -0.33
CA VAL A 534 22.54 -42.58 -1.18
C VAL A 534 21.24 -43.28 -0.79
N ASP A 535 20.87 -43.20 0.49
CA ASP A 535 19.65 -43.81 1.04
C ASP A 535 18.46 -42.83 1.09
N ALA A 536 18.61 -41.60 0.59
CA ALA A 536 17.57 -40.58 0.66
C ALA A 536 16.30 -40.99 -0.10
N GLN A 537 15.15 -40.55 0.40
CA GLN A 537 13.85 -40.80 -0.20
C GLN A 537 13.18 -39.48 -0.61
N VAL A 538 12.55 -39.50 -1.79
CA VAL A 538 11.80 -38.38 -2.34
C VAL A 538 10.35 -38.82 -2.51
N HIS A 539 9.46 -38.18 -1.77
CA HIS A 539 8.03 -38.48 -1.78
C HIS A 539 7.26 -37.39 -2.50
N SER A 540 6.19 -37.76 -3.21
CA SER A 540 5.25 -36.78 -3.76
C SER A 540 4.41 -36.19 -2.62
N ALA A 541 4.31 -34.87 -2.55
CA ALA A 541 3.54 -34.10 -1.56
C ALA A 541 2.33 -33.38 -2.20
N GLY A 542 1.93 -33.81 -3.39
CA GLY A 542 0.90 -33.20 -4.23
C GLY A 542 1.45 -32.80 -5.59
N PRO A 543 0.60 -32.27 -6.49
CA PRO A 543 1.01 -31.91 -7.84
C PRO A 543 2.21 -30.94 -7.86
N GLY A 544 3.33 -31.37 -8.43
CA GLY A 544 4.54 -30.56 -8.58
C GLY A 544 5.28 -30.24 -7.29
N ARG A 545 5.00 -30.99 -6.20
CA ARG A 545 5.63 -30.80 -4.88
C ARG A 545 6.25 -32.09 -4.35
N HIS A 546 7.40 -31.95 -3.70
CA HIS A 546 8.15 -33.07 -3.14
C HIS A 546 8.46 -32.86 -1.67
N ALA A 547 8.52 -33.97 -0.93
CA ALA A 547 8.99 -34.02 0.45
C ALA A 547 10.21 -34.95 0.52
N LEU A 548 11.28 -34.45 1.12
CA LEU A 548 12.58 -35.12 1.12
C LEU A 548 12.91 -35.70 2.49
N GLU A 549 13.42 -36.93 2.50
CA GLU A 549 14.01 -37.57 3.67
C GLU A 549 15.47 -37.92 3.36
N TYR A 550 16.42 -37.24 4.00
CA TYR A 550 17.85 -37.41 3.75
C TYR A 550 18.42 -38.71 4.31
N ARG A 551 17.69 -39.37 5.24
CA ARG A 551 18.03 -40.68 5.83
C ARG A 551 19.43 -40.74 6.43
N HIS A 552 19.73 -39.77 7.30
CA HIS A 552 21.00 -39.72 8.04
C HIS A 552 21.23 -40.99 8.87
N ALA A 553 22.45 -41.52 8.84
CA ALA A 553 22.84 -42.67 9.65
C ALA A 553 22.99 -42.33 11.15
N GLN A 554 23.23 -41.05 11.45
CA GLN A 554 23.43 -40.56 12.81
C GLN A 554 22.08 -40.31 13.48
N GLN A 555 22.00 -40.63 14.77
CA GLN A 555 20.88 -40.30 15.65
C GLN A 555 21.42 -39.55 16.87
N PRO A 556 21.77 -38.26 16.72
CA PRO A 556 22.35 -37.50 17.82
C PRO A 556 21.34 -37.24 18.93
N LEU A 557 21.86 -36.99 20.13
CA LEU A 557 21.05 -36.52 21.25
C LEU A 557 20.61 -35.07 20.96
N VAL A 558 19.31 -34.80 21.08
CA VAL A 558 18.74 -33.44 21.00
C VAL A 558 18.47 -32.90 22.40
N SER A 559 19.02 -31.74 22.72
CA SER A 559 18.62 -31.00 23.94
C SER A 559 17.51 -30.02 23.59
N ILE A 560 16.29 -30.30 24.06
CA ILE A 560 15.13 -29.42 23.94
C ILE A 560 15.16 -28.44 25.11
N LEU A 561 15.41 -27.16 24.84
CA LEU A 561 15.53 -26.12 25.86
C LEU A 561 14.26 -25.27 25.92
N VAL A 562 13.60 -25.27 27.07
CA VAL A 562 12.37 -24.53 27.33
C VAL A 562 12.62 -23.51 28.43
N LEU A 563 12.57 -22.23 28.09
CA LEU A 563 12.63 -21.16 29.08
C LEU A 563 11.29 -21.09 29.83
N VAL A 564 11.33 -21.15 31.16
CA VAL A 564 10.14 -21.22 32.01
C VAL A 564 9.73 -19.81 32.46
N ASP A 565 9.40 -18.95 31.49
CA ASP A 565 8.97 -17.56 31.70
C ASP A 565 7.43 -17.36 31.57
N GLY A 566 6.72 -18.43 31.21
CA GLY A 566 5.26 -18.44 31.04
C GLY A 566 4.46 -18.89 32.27
N ARG A 567 3.18 -19.19 32.03
CA ARG A 567 2.26 -19.73 33.07
C ARG A 567 2.52 -21.22 33.28
N LEU A 568 2.40 -21.71 34.52
CA LEU A 568 2.57 -23.14 34.85
C LEU A 568 1.81 -24.08 33.88
N ALA A 569 0.55 -23.76 33.58
CA ALA A 569 -0.27 -24.56 32.68
C ALA A 569 0.25 -24.66 31.24
N GLN A 570 0.98 -23.65 30.75
CA GLN A 570 1.60 -23.69 29.42
C GLN A 570 2.79 -24.66 29.43
N VAL A 571 3.69 -24.49 30.41
CA VAL A 571 4.89 -25.33 30.54
C VAL A 571 4.52 -26.79 30.76
N GLN A 572 3.50 -27.08 31.57
CA GLN A 572 2.97 -28.43 31.78
C GLN A 572 2.49 -29.06 30.47
N ARG A 573 1.61 -28.37 29.73
CA ARG A 573 1.12 -28.88 28.43
C ARG A 573 2.25 -29.09 27.43
N CYS A 574 3.22 -28.18 27.40
CA CYS A 574 4.40 -28.31 26.56
C CYS A 574 5.16 -29.60 26.89
N LEU A 575 5.56 -29.77 28.15
CA LEU A 575 6.30 -30.96 28.61
C LEU A 575 5.50 -32.25 28.38
N GLU A 576 4.22 -32.28 28.72
CA GLU A 576 3.33 -33.43 28.51
C GLU A 576 3.24 -33.78 27.03
N SER A 577 3.07 -32.80 26.14
CA SER A 577 2.99 -33.04 24.70
C SER A 577 4.29 -33.55 24.12
N ILE A 578 5.45 -33.05 24.59
CA ILE A 578 6.77 -33.56 24.17
C ILE A 578 6.90 -35.03 24.54
N LEU A 579 6.60 -35.38 25.79
CA LEU A 579 6.76 -36.76 26.28
C LEU A 579 5.76 -37.73 25.64
N ALA A 580 4.52 -37.29 25.41
CA ALA A 580 3.46 -38.14 24.87
C ALA A 580 3.55 -38.32 23.34
N ASN A 581 3.99 -37.28 22.63
CA ASN A 581 3.86 -37.19 21.17
C ASN A 581 5.21 -37.08 20.43
N THR A 582 6.35 -37.46 21.02
CA THR A 582 7.63 -37.48 20.30
C THR A 582 8.08 -38.92 20.06
N ALA A 583 8.21 -39.33 18.79
CA ALA A 583 8.64 -40.66 18.41
C ALA A 583 10.16 -40.85 18.49
N TYR A 584 10.93 -39.80 18.20
CA TYR A 584 12.39 -39.83 18.29
C TYR A 584 12.86 -40.14 19.72
N PRO A 585 13.70 -41.18 19.95
CA PRO A 585 14.02 -41.62 21.31
C PRO A 585 15.20 -40.89 21.96
N HIS A 586 16.04 -40.20 21.17
CA HIS A 586 17.30 -39.62 21.64
C HIS A 586 17.17 -38.12 21.93
N TYR A 587 16.39 -37.76 22.94
CA TYR A 587 16.29 -36.37 23.39
C TYR A 587 16.34 -36.23 24.91
N GLU A 588 16.75 -35.06 25.37
CA GLU A 588 16.54 -34.57 26.74
C GLU A 588 15.76 -33.26 26.72
N VAL A 589 15.06 -32.96 27.82
CA VAL A 589 14.36 -31.68 28.01
C VAL A 589 15.02 -30.92 29.15
N LEU A 590 15.44 -29.68 28.88
CA LEU A 590 16.01 -28.76 29.85
C LEU A 590 15.02 -27.64 30.14
N LEU A 591 14.47 -27.65 31.35
CA LEU A 591 13.61 -26.59 31.85
C LEU A 591 14.48 -25.50 32.49
N LEU A 592 14.52 -24.32 31.90
CA LEU A 592 15.37 -23.21 32.34
C LEU A 592 14.56 -22.31 33.28
N ASP A 593 14.81 -22.43 34.58
CA ASP A 593 14.18 -21.61 35.62
C ASP A 593 15.02 -20.35 35.87
N ARG A 594 14.50 -19.19 35.47
CA ARG A 594 15.11 -17.88 35.73
C ARG A 594 14.53 -17.25 37.00
N ALA A 595 14.62 -17.99 38.10
CA ALA A 595 14.12 -17.61 39.43
C ALA A 595 12.65 -17.13 39.41
N SER A 596 11.73 -18.01 38.97
CA SER A 596 10.31 -17.68 38.88
C SER A 596 9.73 -17.16 40.21
N SER A 597 8.97 -16.07 40.14
CA SER A 597 8.29 -15.48 41.30
C SER A 597 7.05 -16.26 41.74
N GLN A 598 6.52 -17.15 40.89
CA GLN A 598 5.29 -17.92 41.14
C GLN A 598 5.56 -19.15 42.01
N PRO A 599 4.95 -19.26 43.21
CA PRO A 599 5.16 -20.41 44.11
C PRO A 599 4.80 -21.75 43.48
N GLU A 600 3.67 -21.83 42.77
CA GLU A 600 3.16 -23.07 42.17
C GLU A 600 4.13 -23.61 41.10
N LEU A 601 4.74 -22.70 40.32
CA LEU A 601 5.72 -23.06 39.31
C LEU A 601 7.02 -23.56 39.94
N ARG A 602 7.49 -22.91 41.01
CA ARG A 602 8.68 -23.36 41.76
C ARG A 602 8.46 -24.74 42.39
N ASP A 603 7.30 -24.96 43.03
CA ASP A 603 6.96 -26.23 43.66
C ASP A 603 6.87 -27.36 42.62
N TRP A 604 6.27 -27.07 41.47
CA TRP A 604 6.20 -28.02 40.36
C TRP A 604 7.59 -28.36 39.81
N LEU A 605 8.45 -27.36 39.56
CA LEU A 605 9.83 -27.57 39.10
C LEU A 605 10.67 -28.35 40.12
N ALA A 606 10.50 -28.08 41.43
CA ALA A 606 11.14 -28.86 42.49
C ALA A 606 10.65 -30.32 42.50
N GLY A 607 9.36 -30.54 42.23
CA GLY A 607 8.80 -31.88 42.04
C GLY A 607 9.41 -32.62 40.85
N ILE A 608 9.56 -31.95 39.69
CA ILE A 608 10.21 -32.54 38.51
C ILE A 608 11.66 -32.92 38.81
N ASP A 609 12.41 -32.04 39.47
CA ASP A 609 13.81 -32.29 39.87
C ASP A 609 13.91 -33.48 40.84
N ALA A 610 12.97 -33.59 41.79
CA ALA A 610 12.91 -34.67 42.77
C ALA A 610 12.59 -36.06 42.16
N LEU A 611 11.93 -36.11 40.99
CA LEU A 611 11.70 -37.38 40.28
C LEU A 611 13.00 -38.00 39.76
N GLY A 612 14.08 -37.23 39.64
CA GLY A 612 15.40 -37.74 39.26
C GLY A 612 15.47 -38.34 37.84
N MET A 613 14.58 -37.92 36.95
CA MET A 613 14.53 -38.42 35.57
C MET A 613 15.76 -37.95 34.79
N GLN A 614 16.50 -38.88 34.18
CA GLN A 614 17.66 -38.50 33.35
C GLN A 614 17.27 -37.74 32.08
N GLN A 615 16.05 -37.96 31.59
CA GLN A 615 15.54 -37.36 30.36
C GLN A 615 15.05 -35.91 30.54
N ILE A 616 14.75 -35.48 31.77
CA ILE A 616 14.24 -34.13 32.06
C ILE A 616 15.07 -33.53 33.17
N ARG A 617 15.68 -32.37 32.91
CA ARG A 617 16.52 -31.67 33.90
C ARG A 617 16.03 -30.24 34.09
N VAL A 618 16.09 -29.77 35.33
CA VAL A 618 15.80 -28.37 35.67
C VAL A 618 17.12 -27.65 35.89
N LEU A 619 17.38 -26.60 35.10
CA LEU A 619 18.54 -25.71 35.26
C LEU A 619 18.08 -24.41 35.91
N ARG A 620 18.65 -24.06 37.06
CA ARG A 620 18.26 -22.88 37.84
C ARG A 620 19.28 -21.75 37.66
N PHE A 621 18.78 -20.58 37.29
CA PHE A 621 19.55 -19.37 37.08
C PHE A 621 19.03 -18.25 38.00
N ALA A 622 19.91 -17.30 38.33
CA ALA A 622 19.49 -16.09 39.04
C ALA A 622 18.53 -15.26 38.18
N ALA A 623 17.75 -14.37 38.81
CA ALA A 623 16.85 -13.46 38.09
C ALA A 623 17.59 -12.35 37.32
N GLU A 624 18.82 -12.00 37.74
CA GLU A 624 19.56 -10.85 37.22
C GLU A 624 20.00 -10.97 35.75
N PRO A 625 20.55 -12.10 35.26
CA PRO A 625 20.93 -12.22 33.85
C PRO A 625 19.72 -12.05 32.91
N SER A 626 19.98 -11.50 31.72
CA SER A 626 18.99 -11.42 30.65
C SER A 626 18.55 -12.82 30.20
N ARG A 627 17.41 -12.89 29.50
CA ARG A 627 16.93 -14.12 28.87
C ARG A 627 17.99 -14.73 27.96
N GLU A 628 18.63 -13.90 27.16
CA GLU A 628 19.66 -14.28 26.19
C GLU A 628 20.90 -14.83 26.89
N ALA A 629 21.32 -14.23 28.01
CA ALA A 629 22.42 -14.73 28.83
C ALA A 629 22.10 -16.10 29.46
N VAL A 630 20.86 -16.30 29.93
CA VAL A 630 20.41 -17.61 30.44
C VAL A 630 20.42 -18.66 29.35
N CYS A 631 19.89 -18.34 28.16
CA CYS A 631 19.93 -19.25 27.02
C CYS A 631 21.38 -19.60 26.64
N ASN A 632 22.28 -18.62 26.53
CA ASN A 632 23.69 -18.86 26.20
C ASN A 632 24.37 -19.78 27.24
N ALA A 633 24.16 -19.52 28.54
CA ALA A 633 24.69 -20.38 29.60
C ALA A 633 24.07 -21.78 29.59
N ALA A 634 22.78 -21.92 29.28
CA ALA A 634 22.10 -23.21 29.21
C ALA A 634 22.64 -24.09 28.07
N ALA A 635 23.02 -23.49 26.94
CA ALA A 635 23.62 -24.22 25.82
C ALA A 635 24.94 -24.91 26.21
N GLU A 636 25.71 -24.33 27.14
CA GLU A 636 26.93 -24.97 27.67
C GLU A 636 26.63 -26.24 28.47
N HIS A 637 25.48 -26.28 29.16
CA HIS A 637 25.05 -27.40 30.01
C HIS A 637 24.25 -28.49 29.27
N ALA A 638 23.87 -28.22 28.02
CA ALA A 638 23.23 -29.17 27.13
C ALA A 638 24.17 -30.34 26.81
N ARG A 639 23.63 -31.57 26.86
CA ARG A 639 24.38 -32.80 26.52
C ARG A 639 24.24 -33.18 25.05
N GLY A 640 23.21 -32.67 24.38
CA GLY A 640 22.92 -32.96 22.99
C GLY A 640 23.88 -32.27 22.03
N ASP A 641 24.15 -32.95 20.91
CA ASP A 641 24.92 -32.39 19.79
C ASP A 641 24.11 -31.33 19.03
N VAL A 642 22.78 -31.38 19.16
CA VAL A 642 21.81 -30.46 18.56
C VAL A 642 20.99 -29.80 19.66
N LEU A 643 20.83 -28.48 19.56
CA LEU A 643 19.96 -27.69 20.44
C LEU A 643 18.63 -27.44 19.74
N LEU A 644 17.54 -27.50 20.48
CA LEU A 644 16.23 -27.03 20.04
C LEU A 644 15.67 -26.04 21.05
N TRP A 645 15.64 -24.76 20.70
CA TRP A 645 14.91 -23.75 21.43
C TRP A 645 13.42 -23.89 21.17
N LEU A 646 12.64 -24.02 22.24
CA LEU A 646 11.20 -24.24 22.13
C LEU A 646 10.45 -23.33 23.12
N ALA A 647 9.43 -22.65 22.62
CA ALA A 647 8.57 -21.81 23.44
C ALA A 647 7.81 -22.64 24.48
N ALA A 648 7.69 -22.12 25.72
CA ALA A 648 6.95 -22.78 26.80
C ALA A 648 5.45 -22.99 26.51
N GLY A 649 4.89 -22.25 25.54
CA GLY A 649 3.51 -22.40 25.07
C GLY A 649 3.34 -23.35 23.88
N ALA A 650 4.40 -24.04 23.45
CA ALA A 650 4.34 -24.95 22.32
C ALA A 650 3.65 -26.27 22.69
N ALA A 651 2.98 -26.90 21.72
CA ALA A 651 2.45 -28.25 21.84
C ALA A 651 2.66 -29.06 20.55
N VAL A 652 3.15 -30.28 20.71
CA VAL A 652 3.47 -31.19 19.60
C VAL A 652 2.20 -31.74 18.97
N MET A 653 2.08 -31.65 17.64
CA MET A 653 0.92 -32.14 16.89
C MET A 653 1.12 -33.53 16.26
N LYS A 654 2.33 -33.82 15.78
CA LYS A 654 2.65 -35.06 15.06
C LYS A 654 3.86 -35.74 15.69
N ALA A 655 3.84 -37.07 15.69
CA ALA A 655 4.84 -37.89 16.36
C ALA A 655 6.27 -37.71 15.81
N ASP A 656 6.37 -37.43 14.50
CA ASP A 656 7.61 -37.33 13.73
C ASP A 656 8.20 -35.91 13.66
N TRP A 657 7.63 -34.95 14.40
CA TRP A 657 8.00 -33.53 14.28
C TRP A 657 9.50 -33.27 14.50
N LEU A 658 10.12 -33.97 15.45
CA LEU A 658 11.52 -33.78 15.80
C LEU A 658 12.44 -34.35 14.72
N GLU A 659 12.05 -35.49 14.15
CA GLU A 659 12.70 -36.09 12.99
C GLU A 659 12.62 -35.18 11.76
N GLN A 660 11.49 -34.49 11.53
CA GLN A 660 11.37 -33.52 10.43
C GLN A 660 12.34 -32.34 10.59
N LEU A 661 12.57 -31.86 11.82
CA LEU A 661 13.56 -30.81 12.08
C LEU A 661 15.00 -31.33 11.90
N LEU A 662 15.29 -32.52 12.47
CA LEU A 662 16.61 -33.16 12.36
C LEU A 662 17.00 -33.52 10.94
N ASN A 663 16.01 -33.89 10.10
CA ASN A 663 16.21 -34.18 8.69
C ASN A 663 17.00 -33.08 7.98
N HIS A 664 16.74 -31.82 8.34
CA HIS A 664 17.45 -30.68 7.80
C HIS A 664 18.64 -30.25 8.66
N SER A 665 18.54 -30.31 9.99
CA SER A 665 19.59 -29.81 10.90
C SER A 665 20.90 -30.61 10.83
N LEU A 666 20.88 -31.83 10.33
CA LEU A 666 22.07 -32.67 10.18
C LEU A 666 22.85 -32.44 8.88
N ARG A 667 22.36 -31.55 8.02
CA ARG A 667 23.06 -31.17 6.79
C ARG A 667 24.19 -30.17 7.12
N PRO A 668 25.43 -30.39 6.62
CA PRO A 668 26.56 -29.52 6.95
C PRO A 668 26.38 -28.04 6.59
N GLU A 669 25.63 -27.75 5.52
CA GLU A 669 25.37 -26.38 5.07
C GLU A 669 24.20 -25.66 5.77
N VAL A 670 23.47 -26.36 6.66
CA VAL A 670 22.31 -25.80 7.37
C VAL A 670 22.73 -25.28 8.74
N GLY A 671 22.44 -24.02 8.99
CA GLY A 671 22.77 -23.34 10.25
C GLY A 671 21.65 -23.36 11.27
N ALA A 672 20.40 -23.30 10.82
CA ALA A 672 19.23 -23.37 11.69
C ALA A 672 17.99 -23.94 10.97
N VAL A 673 17.09 -24.54 11.74
CA VAL A 673 15.83 -25.11 11.25
C VAL A 673 14.67 -24.69 12.14
N GLY A 674 13.53 -24.33 11.55
CA GLY A 674 12.33 -23.94 12.28
C GLY A 674 11.07 -24.60 11.72
N GLY A 675 10.09 -24.86 12.59
CA GLY A 675 8.82 -25.48 12.24
C GLY A 675 7.71 -24.48 11.87
N LYS A 676 6.60 -25.00 11.33
CA LYS A 676 5.34 -24.27 11.13
C LYS A 676 4.60 -24.15 12.46
N LEU A 677 4.34 -22.92 12.88
CA LEU A 677 3.66 -22.63 14.14
C LEU A 677 2.21 -22.21 13.89
N LEU A 678 1.29 -22.85 14.59
CA LEU A 678 -0.15 -22.65 14.45
C LEU A 678 -0.77 -22.15 15.76
N ARG A 679 -1.75 -21.26 15.68
CA ARG A 679 -2.53 -20.82 16.84
C ARG A 679 -3.67 -21.81 17.12
N GLY A 680 -4.20 -21.78 18.33
CA GLY A 680 -5.34 -22.60 18.75
C GLY A 680 -6.64 -22.35 17.97
N ASP A 681 -6.74 -21.26 17.21
CA ASP A 681 -7.87 -20.93 16.32
C ASP A 681 -7.72 -21.51 14.89
N GLY A 682 -6.67 -22.30 14.64
CA GLY A 682 -6.41 -22.90 13.32
C GLY A 682 -5.75 -21.97 12.32
N THR A 683 -5.27 -20.79 12.75
CA THR A 683 -4.50 -19.88 11.90
C THR A 683 -2.99 -20.08 12.03
N VAL A 684 -2.26 -19.73 10.98
CA VAL A 684 -0.79 -19.70 10.98
C VAL A 684 -0.32 -18.57 11.90
N HIS A 685 0.49 -18.93 12.90
CA HIS A 685 1.21 -17.98 13.74
C HIS A 685 2.45 -17.47 13.03
N HIS A 686 3.20 -18.39 12.41
CA HIS A 686 4.46 -18.15 11.73
C HIS A 686 4.79 -19.31 10.76
N ALA A 687 5.35 -18.96 9.60
CA ALA A 687 5.83 -19.89 8.59
C ALA A 687 7.11 -19.39 7.89
N GLY A 688 8.05 -18.85 8.68
CA GLY A 688 9.21 -18.10 8.22
C GLY A 688 9.13 -16.61 8.56
N LEU A 689 10.28 -15.94 8.68
CA LEU A 689 10.35 -14.50 8.92
C LEU A 689 10.69 -13.76 7.62
N LEU A 690 10.01 -12.63 7.40
CA LEU A 690 10.29 -11.68 6.32
C LEU A 690 10.91 -10.43 6.91
N LEU A 691 11.90 -9.86 6.23
CA LEU A 691 12.62 -8.68 6.68
C LEU A 691 12.06 -7.40 6.05
N GLY A 692 12.02 -6.31 6.83
CA GLY A 692 11.67 -4.96 6.34
C GLY A 692 10.19 -4.73 5.98
N LEU A 693 9.31 -5.71 6.17
CA LEU A 693 7.86 -5.61 5.89
C LEU A 693 7.12 -4.92 7.04
N GLY A 694 6.93 -3.60 6.93
CA GLY A 694 6.25 -2.75 7.93
C GLY A 694 6.97 -2.58 9.28
N ALA A 695 7.93 -3.45 9.60
CA ALA A 695 8.78 -3.46 10.77
C ALA A 695 10.11 -4.15 10.40
N PRO A 696 11.15 -4.14 11.27
CA PRO A 696 12.41 -4.82 10.98
C PRO A 696 12.22 -6.30 10.60
N VAL A 697 11.29 -6.98 11.27
CA VAL A 697 10.96 -8.39 11.08
C VAL A 697 9.45 -8.57 11.13
N ALA A 698 8.90 -9.27 10.14
CA ALA A 698 7.51 -9.67 10.04
C ALA A 698 7.39 -11.20 9.90
N ARG A 699 6.18 -11.71 10.11
CA ARG A 699 5.90 -13.16 10.05
C ARG A 699 5.22 -13.49 8.73
N ALA A 700 5.85 -14.35 7.92
CA ALA A 700 5.27 -14.81 6.68
C ALA A 700 3.94 -15.53 6.96
N PHE A 701 2.90 -15.19 6.18
CA PHE A 701 1.59 -15.85 6.20
C PHE A 701 0.84 -15.83 7.54
N ALA A 702 1.20 -14.94 8.47
CA ALA A 702 0.48 -14.83 9.73
C ALA A 702 -1.01 -14.53 9.49
N GLY A 703 -1.89 -15.30 10.13
CA GLY A 703 -3.35 -15.19 9.99
C GLY A 703 -3.96 -15.97 8.81
N SER A 704 -3.14 -16.59 7.93
CA SER A 704 -3.65 -17.57 6.95
C SER A 704 -4.20 -18.81 7.65
N ALA A 705 -5.09 -19.54 6.98
CA ALA A 705 -5.54 -20.84 7.48
C ALA A 705 -4.38 -21.85 7.48
N PHE A 706 -4.40 -22.81 8.42
CA PHE A 706 -3.31 -23.79 8.54
C PHE A 706 -3.11 -24.67 7.29
N ASP A 707 -4.18 -24.89 6.51
CA ASP A 707 -4.22 -25.69 5.28
C ASP A 707 -4.08 -24.86 3.99
N ASP A 708 -3.98 -23.53 4.11
CA ASP A 708 -3.72 -22.64 2.99
C ASP A 708 -2.43 -23.04 2.27
N SER A 709 -2.44 -22.94 0.95
CA SER A 709 -1.26 -23.12 0.12
C SER A 709 -0.31 -21.94 0.25
N GLY A 710 -0.84 -20.73 0.46
CA GLY A 710 -0.06 -19.51 0.42
C GLY A 710 0.49 -19.20 -0.98
N TYR A 711 1.12 -18.04 -1.09
CA TYR A 711 1.75 -17.59 -2.33
C TYR A 711 2.80 -18.60 -2.82
N LEU A 712 2.73 -19.01 -4.09
CA LEU A 712 3.55 -20.08 -4.70
C LEU A 712 3.57 -21.39 -3.89
N GLN A 713 2.47 -21.70 -3.18
CA GLN A 713 2.34 -22.89 -2.35
C GLN A 713 3.34 -22.95 -1.16
N ARG A 714 4.04 -21.85 -0.88
CA ARG A 714 5.15 -21.78 0.08
C ARG A 714 4.75 -22.17 1.50
N LEU A 715 3.48 -22.12 1.90
CA LEU A 715 3.06 -22.60 3.23
C LEU A 715 3.16 -24.12 3.42
N GLN A 716 3.40 -24.85 2.34
CA GLN A 716 3.40 -26.31 2.27
C GLN A 716 4.75 -26.88 1.82
N LEU A 717 5.77 -26.02 1.64
CA LEU A 717 7.08 -26.39 1.11
C LEU A 717 8.16 -26.18 2.16
N ASP A 718 9.08 -27.14 2.24
CA ASP A 718 10.36 -26.89 2.88
C ASP A 718 11.13 -25.87 2.04
N GLN A 719 11.63 -24.81 2.68
CA GLN A 719 12.27 -23.72 1.97
C GLN A 719 13.21 -22.96 2.89
N ASN A 720 14.05 -22.11 2.33
CA ASN A 720 14.94 -21.28 3.13
C ASN A 720 14.39 -19.85 3.31
N TYR A 721 14.75 -19.25 4.44
CA TYR A 721 14.54 -17.85 4.77
C TYR A 721 15.86 -17.24 5.26
N ALA A 722 15.96 -15.91 5.29
CA ALA A 722 17.08 -15.25 5.96
C ALA A 722 17.01 -15.42 7.49
N ALA A 723 15.81 -15.48 8.06
CA ALA A 723 15.61 -15.64 9.50
C ALA A 723 14.41 -16.56 9.86
N LEU A 724 14.46 -17.16 11.04
CA LEU A 724 13.46 -18.07 11.61
C LEU A 724 13.09 -17.63 13.03
N SER A 725 11.94 -18.09 13.53
CA SER A 725 11.47 -17.76 14.90
C SER A 725 12.19 -18.60 15.95
N GLY A 726 12.58 -17.96 17.06
CA GLY A 726 13.12 -18.58 18.27
C GLY A 726 12.09 -19.39 19.07
N GLU A 727 10.80 -19.35 18.70
CA GLU A 727 9.76 -20.16 19.33
C GLU A 727 9.87 -21.66 18.97
N CYS A 728 10.55 -21.97 17.87
CA CYS A 728 10.97 -23.32 17.48
C CYS A 728 12.21 -23.19 16.57
N LEU A 729 13.40 -23.28 17.17
CA LEU A 729 14.68 -23.07 16.48
C LEU A 729 15.68 -24.17 16.84
N MET A 730 15.94 -25.06 15.88
CA MET A 730 16.92 -26.14 15.98
C MET A 730 18.23 -25.75 15.31
N LEU A 731 19.36 -26.04 15.95
CA LEU A 731 20.68 -25.88 15.34
C LEU A 731 21.76 -26.73 16.03
N PRO A 732 22.88 -27.05 15.34
CA PRO A 732 24.01 -27.72 15.97
C PRO A 732 24.55 -26.92 17.16
N ARG A 733 24.78 -27.60 18.29
CA ARG A 733 25.28 -26.97 19.53
C ARG A 733 26.61 -26.24 19.29
N GLN A 734 27.53 -26.90 18.59
CA GLN A 734 28.84 -26.34 18.31
C GLN A 734 28.73 -25.04 17.49
N LEU A 735 27.84 -25.01 16.50
CA LEU A 735 27.62 -23.81 15.68
C LEU A 735 27.00 -22.66 16.48
N PHE A 736 26.04 -22.95 17.37
CA PHE A 736 25.49 -21.92 18.28
C PHE A 736 26.58 -21.27 19.13
N LEU A 737 27.49 -22.07 19.69
CA LEU A 737 28.60 -21.59 20.52
C LEU A 737 29.62 -20.80 19.69
N GLU A 738 29.98 -21.28 18.50
CA GLU A 738 30.90 -20.60 17.58
C GLU A 738 30.35 -19.27 17.05
N ALA A 739 29.03 -19.20 16.83
CA ALA A 739 28.36 -17.96 16.47
C ALA A 739 28.32 -16.94 17.63
N GLY A 740 28.66 -17.35 18.87
CA GLY A 740 28.60 -16.50 20.07
C GLY A 740 27.21 -16.46 20.73
N GLY A 741 26.33 -17.40 20.40
CA GLY A 741 24.97 -17.49 20.95
C GLY A 741 24.07 -16.30 20.58
N PHE A 742 23.07 -16.04 21.41
CA PHE A 742 22.20 -14.86 21.30
C PHE A 742 22.95 -13.59 21.71
N ALA A 743 22.69 -12.51 20.97
CA ALA A 743 23.22 -11.18 21.24
C ALA A 743 22.80 -10.70 22.65
N LEU A 744 23.71 -10.05 23.39
CA LEU A 744 23.46 -9.59 24.76
C LEU A 744 23.09 -8.10 24.83
N GLU A 745 23.18 -7.40 23.70
CA GLU A 745 22.72 -6.02 23.55
C GLU A 745 21.21 -5.93 23.83
N PRO A 746 20.76 -5.16 24.85
CA PRO A 746 19.34 -5.06 25.20
C PRO A 746 18.44 -4.63 24.03
N GLU A 747 18.94 -3.76 23.16
CA GLU A 747 18.21 -3.22 22.02
C GLU A 747 17.94 -4.28 20.92
N LEU A 748 18.68 -5.39 20.92
CA LEU A 748 18.48 -6.51 20.01
C LEU A 748 17.62 -7.63 20.61
N ALA A 749 17.30 -7.57 21.92
CA ALA A 749 16.58 -8.62 22.62
C ALA A 749 15.23 -9.01 21.97
N PRO A 750 14.42 -8.08 21.42
CA PRO A 750 13.17 -8.44 20.75
C PRO A 750 13.34 -9.31 19.49
N TRP A 751 14.54 -9.33 18.89
CA TRP A 751 14.86 -10.05 17.65
C TRP A 751 16.17 -10.84 17.76
N SER A 752 16.52 -11.30 18.96
CA SER A 752 17.78 -12.02 19.20
C SER A 752 17.91 -13.31 18.39
N ASP A 753 16.78 -13.96 18.12
CA ASP A 753 16.63 -15.11 17.22
C ASP A 753 16.87 -14.75 15.75
N ALA A 754 16.26 -13.67 15.27
CA ALA A 754 16.48 -13.18 13.91
C ALA A 754 17.93 -12.74 13.73
N ASP A 755 18.51 -11.98 14.67
CA ASP A 755 19.91 -11.57 14.62
C ASP A 755 20.88 -12.77 14.53
N LEU A 756 20.66 -13.82 15.32
CA LEU A 756 21.44 -15.05 15.23
C LEU A 756 21.31 -15.69 13.83
N CYS A 757 20.08 -15.85 13.32
CA CYS A 757 19.87 -16.42 11.99
C CYS A 757 20.55 -15.58 10.89
N LEU A 758 20.52 -14.26 11.02
CA LEU A 758 21.15 -13.32 10.09
C LEU A 758 22.67 -13.41 10.12
N ARG A 759 23.29 -13.59 11.30
CA ARG A 759 24.72 -13.87 11.43
C ARG A 759 25.11 -15.20 10.79
N LEU A 760 24.31 -16.25 11.00
CA LEU A 760 24.52 -17.55 10.36
C LEU A 760 24.39 -17.45 8.83
N HIS A 761 23.38 -16.72 8.35
CA HIS A 761 23.19 -16.46 6.93
C HIS A 761 24.39 -15.70 6.32
N GLN A 762 24.88 -14.67 7.01
CA GLN A 762 26.07 -13.91 6.59
C GLN A 762 27.34 -14.78 6.56
N ALA A 763 27.43 -15.79 7.43
CA ALA A 763 28.51 -16.77 7.43
C ALA A 763 28.35 -17.86 6.34
N GLY A 764 27.28 -17.82 5.54
CA GLY A 764 27.04 -18.72 4.41
C GLY A 764 26.17 -19.94 4.73
N TYR A 765 25.60 -20.03 5.95
CA TYR A 765 24.69 -21.11 6.31
C TYR A 765 23.27 -20.87 5.81
N LEU A 766 22.56 -21.97 5.55
CA LEU A 766 21.14 -21.95 5.21
C LEU A 766 20.27 -22.02 6.47
N ASN A 767 19.22 -21.19 6.54
CA ASN A 767 18.17 -21.32 7.54
C ASN A 767 16.94 -21.96 6.89
N VAL A 768 16.52 -23.13 7.35
CA VAL A 768 15.46 -23.95 6.72
C VAL A 768 14.16 -23.85 7.51
N PHE A 769 13.08 -23.48 6.84
CA PHE A 769 11.72 -23.68 7.31
C PHE A 769 11.23 -25.07 6.91
N ALA A 770 10.96 -25.93 7.90
CA ALA A 770 10.45 -27.28 7.71
C ALA A 770 8.91 -27.27 7.84
N ALA A 771 8.20 -27.23 6.71
CA ALA A 771 6.74 -27.06 6.68
C ALA A 771 5.98 -28.25 7.30
N ARG A 772 6.61 -29.42 7.34
CA ARG A 772 6.07 -30.67 7.91
C ARG A 772 6.18 -30.72 9.44
N ALA A 773 7.13 -30.01 10.04
CA ALA A 773 7.27 -29.91 11.49
C ALA A 773 6.24 -28.91 12.02
N GLN A 774 5.09 -29.40 12.48
CA GLN A 774 3.94 -28.57 12.88
C GLN A 774 3.74 -28.59 14.38
N LEU A 775 3.65 -27.40 14.99
CA LEU A 775 3.38 -27.22 16.41
C LEU A 775 2.25 -26.21 16.62
N LEU A 776 1.44 -26.46 17.65
CA LEU A 776 0.55 -25.44 18.19
C LEU A 776 1.35 -24.53 19.12
N VAL A 777 1.02 -23.25 19.14
CA VAL A 777 1.59 -22.27 20.05
C VAL A 777 0.51 -21.45 20.74
N ASP A 778 0.66 -21.28 22.04
CA ASP A 778 -0.05 -20.31 22.87
C ASP A 778 0.95 -19.18 23.22
N PRO A 779 1.16 -18.22 22.29
CA PRO A 779 2.22 -17.23 22.40
C PRO A 779 1.98 -16.29 23.56
N LEU A 780 3.06 -15.92 24.25
CA LEU A 780 3.04 -14.83 25.22
C LEU A 780 2.89 -13.48 24.50
N GLU A 781 2.43 -12.46 25.23
CA GLU A 781 2.47 -11.10 24.70
C GLU A 781 3.93 -10.75 24.36
N PRO A 782 4.22 -10.32 23.11
CA PRO A 782 5.56 -9.92 22.75
C PRO A 782 5.99 -8.71 23.61
N PRO A 783 7.27 -8.60 23.98
CA PRO A 783 7.75 -7.43 24.70
C PRO A 783 7.48 -6.15 23.89
N ALA A 784 7.22 -5.05 24.60
CA ALA A 784 7.03 -3.75 23.96
C ALA A 784 8.31 -3.35 23.22
N VAL A 785 8.22 -3.28 21.89
CA VAL A 785 9.32 -2.84 21.02
C VAL A 785 9.40 -1.32 21.08
N THR A 786 10.60 -0.80 21.38
CA THR A 786 10.89 0.62 21.38
C THR A 786 11.49 1.07 20.05
N ALA A 787 11.47 2.38 19.79
CA ALA A 787 12.13 2.94 18.59
C ALA A 787 13.64 2.69 18.56
N LEU A 788 14.29 2.60 19.73
CA LEU A 788 15.71 2.30 19.85
C LEU A 788 16.02 0.86 19.42
N ASP A 789 15.14 -0.08 19.79
CA ASP A 789 15.29 -1.48 19.39
C ASP A 789 15.23 -1.59 17.85
N GLU A 790 14.22 -0.97 17.22
CA GLU A 790 14.10 -0.95 15.77
C GLU A 790 15.34 -0.34 15.09
N GLU A 791 15.84 0.78 15.63
CA GLU A 791 17.02 1.44 15.12
C GLU A 791 18.27 0.57 15.19
N ALA A 792 18.45 -0.20 16.27
CA ALA A 792 19.57 -1.13 16.39
C ALA A 792 19.50 -2.22 15.31
N MET A 793 18.31 -2.78 15.08
CA MET A 793 18.09 -3.76 14.01
C MET A 793 18.32 -3.18 12.61
N TYR A 794 17.79 -1.99 12.32
CA TYR A 794 18.03 -1.33 11.04
C TYR A 794 19.52 -0.98 10.87
N ALA A 795 20.17 -0.39 11.87
CA ALA A 795 21.57 -0.02 11.79
C ALA A 795 22.47 -1.22 11.46
N ARG A 796 22.12 -2.41 11.96
CA ARG A 796 22.89 -3.64 11.73
C ARG A 796 22.54 -4.35 10.41
N TRP A 797 21.25 -4.39 10.04
CA TRP A 797 20.74 -5.31 9.01
C TRP A 797 19.95 -4.67 7.86
N LEU A 798 19.90 -3.34 7.78
CA LEU A 798 19.11 -2.61 6.76
C LEU A 798 19.35 -3.06 5.31
N PRO A 799 20.59 -3.35 4.85
CA PRO A 799 20.80 -3.81 3.47
C PRO A 799 20.05 -5.10 3.13
N LEU A 800 19.96 -6.05 4.08
CA LEU A 800 19.22 -7.30 3.89
C LEU A 800 17.71 -7.08 4.07
N MET A 801 17.28 -6.18 4.96
CA MET A 801 15.86 -5.81 5.09
C MET A 801 15.31 -5.12 3.84
N ALA A 802 16.13 -4.32 3.16
CA ALA A 802 15.77 -3.69 1.91
C ALA A 802 15.52 -4.71 0.78
N ASN A 803 16.30 -5.80 0.78
CA ASN A 803 16.34 -6.81 -0.28
C ASN A 803 16.36 -8.22 0.30
N ASP A 804 15.32 -8.58 1.05
CA ASP A 804 15.20 -9.93 1.64
C ASP A 804 15.19 -10.98 0.51
N PRO A 805 16.14 -11.94 0.50
CA PRO A 805 16.17 -12.98 -0.52
C PRO A 805 14.88 -13.81 -0.60
N ALA A 806 14.11 -13.92 0.50
CA ALA A 806 12.84 -14.64 0.53
C ALA A 806 11.64 -13.82 0.02
N TYR A 807 11.84 -12.55 -0.35
CA TYR A 807 10.78 -11.59 -0.68
C TYR A 807 11.08 -10.80 -1.96
N ASN A 808 10.32 -11.07 -3.03
CA ASN A 808 10.54 -10.45 -4.34
C ASN A 808 10.27 -8.93 -4.28
N PRO A 809 11.11 -8.09 -4.93
CA PRO A 809 10.97 -6.62 -4.92
C PRO A 809 9.72 -6.11 -5.65
N GLY A 810 9.00 -6.97 -6.38
CA GLY A 810 7.68 -6.68 -6.92
C GLY A 810 6.57 -6.59 -5.88
N PHE A 811 6.83 -6.98 -4.62
CA PHE A 811 5.87 -6.89 -3.52
C PHE A 811 6.06 -5.66 -2.63
N SER A 812 4.96 -5.14 -2.07
CA SER A 812 4.95 -3.96 -1.18
C SER A 812 5.58 -4.28 0.19
N LEU A 813 6.35 -3.33 0.74
CA LEU A 813 6.80 -3.36 2.13
C LEU A 813 5.80 -2.76 3.12
N ASP A 814 4.61 -2.35 2.66
CA ASP A 814 3.62 -1.75 3.55
C ASP A 814 3.17 -2.72 4.65
N PRO A 815 2.92 -2.23 5.88
CA PRO A 815 2.41 -3.04 6.97
C PRO A 815 1.15 -3.82 6.56
N GLY A 816 1.17 -5.15 6.75
CA GLY A 816 0.03 -6.02 6.43
C GLY A 816 -0.16 -6.35 4.94
N ALA A 817 0.73 -5.88 4.06
CA ALA A 817 0.65 -6.17 2.62
C ALA A 817 0.81 -7.67 2.32
N GLY A 818 1.59 -8.40 3.14
CA GLY A 818 1.80 -9.84 2.94
C GLY A 818 2.56 -10.11 1.64
N PHE A 819 1.90 -10.63 0.61
CA PHE A 819 2.45 -10.84 -0.74
C PHE A 819 1.66 -10.05 -1.81
N GLN A 820 1.23 -8.83 -1.48
CA GLN A 820 0.56 -7.91 -2.40
C GLN A 820 1.57 -7.15 -3.27
N LEU A 821 1.22 -6.89 -4.52
CA LEU A 821 2.05 -6.15 -5.46
C LEU A 821 2.33 -4.73 -4.96
N ALA A 822 3.57 -4.29 -5.12
CA ALA A 822 3.98 -2.91 -4.88
C ALA A 822 3.40 -1.96 -5.94
N ASP A 823 3.45 -0.66 -5.65
CA ASP A 823 3.19 0.38 -6.65
C ASP A 823 4.04 0.10 -7.90
N PRO A 824 3.43 -0.04 -9.08
CA PRO A 824 4.14 -0.44 -10.28
C PRO A 824 5.15 0.61 -10.76
N ARG A 825 4.96 1.89 -10.42
CA ARG A 825 5.90 2.99 -10.73
C ARG A 825 7.10 3.02 -9.78
N ALA A 826 6.95 2.49 -8.57
CA ALA A 826 8.03 2.39 -7.59
C ALA A 826 8.81 1.07 -7.68
N SER A 827 8.15 -0.01 -8.12
CA SER A 827 8.73 -1.36 -8.17
C SER A 827 9.44 -1.70 -9.48
N TRP A 828 9.29 -0.90 -10.53
CA TRP A 828 9.92 -1.16 -11.83
C TRP A 828 10.96 -0.12 -12.23
N ARG A 829 12.22 -0.56 -12.37
CA ARG A 829 13.39 0.30 -12.60
C ARG A 829 14.30 -0.33 -13.66
N PRO A 830 14.03 -0.12 -14.96
CA PRO A 830 14.75 -0.82 -16.04
C PRO A 830 16.23 -0.42 -16.15
N LEU A 831 16.65 0.72 -15.59
CA LEU A 831 18.04 1.19 -15.62
C LEU A 831 18.86 0.78 -14.37
N GLN A 832 18.30 -0.06 -13.49
CA GLN A 832 18.88 -0.40 -12.18
C GLN A 832 20.27 -1.01 -12.23
N SER A 833 20.61 -1.76 -13.28
CA SER A 833 21.86 -2.52 -13.32
C SER A 833 23.10 -1.66 -13.57
N TRP A 834 22.98 -0.40 -14.04
CA TRP A 834 24.13 0.48 -14.24
C TRP A 834 23.94 1.97 -13.88
N ARG A 835 22.71 2.40 -13.53
CA ARG A 835 22.41 3.74 -12.97
C ARG A 835 23.02 4.92 -13.77
N PRO A 836 22.59 5.17 -15.02
CA PRO A 836 23.14 6.25 -15.85
C PRO A 836 22.73 7.66 -15.41
N LEU A 837 21.73 7.80 -14.54
CA LEU A 837 21.14 9.07 -14.12
C LEU A 837 20.99 9.11 -12.60
N PRO A 838 21.03 10.31 -11.99
CA PRO A 838 20.74 10.47 -10.57
C PRO A 838 19.29 10.11 -10.27
N ARG A 839 19.06 9.49 -9.11
CA ARG A 839 17.75 8.99 -8.69
C ARG A 839 17.16 9.88 -7.62
N VAL A 840 16.03 10.48 -7.96
CA VAL A 840 15.31 11.39 -7.09
C VAL A 840 14.05 10.72 -6.59
N MET A 841 13.97 10.53 -5.28
CA MET A 841 12.73 10.19 -4.60
C MET A 841 12.08 11.47 -4.09
N ALA A 842 10.79 11.65 -4.33
CA ALA A 842 10.10 12.87 -3.94
C ALA A 842 8.79 12.59 -3.21
N LEU A 843 8.61 13.28 -2.08
CA LEU A 843 7.43 13.22 -1.22
C LEU A 843 6.71 14.57 -1.30
N PRO A 844 5.75 14.73 -2.24
CA PRO A 844 4.95 15.93 -2.30
C PRO A 844 4.03 16.03 -1.08
N ALA A 845 3.70 17.25 -0.69
CA ALA A 845 2.87 17.51 0.48
C ALA A 845 1.37 17.46 0.20
N ASP A 846 0.98 17.51 -1.08
CA ASP A 846 -0.37 17.31 -1.59
C ASP A 846 -0.28 16.90 -3.08
N ILE A 847 -1.41 16.48 -3.64
CA ILE A 847 -1.57 16.24 -5.09
C ILE A 847 -2.31 17.41 -5.77
N GLU A 848 -2.25 18.59 -5.14
CA GLU A 848 -2.91 19.80 -5.59
C GLU A 848 -1.85 20.77 -6.15
N GLY A 849 -2.20 22.05 -6.32
CA GLY A 849 -1.30 23.04 -6.92
C GLY A 849 0.10 23.09 -6.30
N CYS A 850 0.22 23.10 -4.97
CA CYS A 850 1.52 23.24 -4.30
C CYS A 850 2.45 22.05 -4.55
N GLY A 851 1.95 20.81 -4.42
CA GLY A 851 2.71 19.62 -4.77
C GLY A 851 3.05 19.55 -6.25
N HIS A 852 2.14 19.99 -7.12
CA HIS A 852 2.35 20.02 -8.57
C HIS A 852 3.48 20.96 -8.98
N TYR A 853 3.39 22.24 -8.62
CA TYR A 853 4.36 23.24 -9.09
C TYR A 853 5.74 23.09 -8.47
N ARG A 854 5.83 22.56 -7.25
CA ARG A 854 7.09 22.49 -6.52
C ARG A 854 7.82 21.17 -6.65
N VAL A 855 7.12 20.06 -6.83
CA VAL A 855 7.73 18.73 -6.73
C VAL A 855 7.37 17.85 -7.93
N ILE A 856 6.08 17.64 -8.19
CA ILE A 856 5.64 16.65 -9.19
C ILE A 856 6.05 17.10 -10.61
N GLN A 857 5.79 18.35 -10.98
CA GLN A 857 6.08 18.85 -12.33
C GLN A 857 7.59 19.08 -12.58
N PRO A 858 8.37 19.66 -11.64
CA PRO A 858 9.83 19.69 -11.78
C PRO A 858 10.45 18.30 -11.90
N LEU A 859 10.02 17.32 -11.11
CA LEU A 859 10.53 15.94 -11.23
C LEU A 859 10.17 15.32 -12.58
N ARG A 860 8.92 15.52 -13.04
CA ARG A 860 8.46 15.06 -14.35
C ARG A 860 9.30 15.67 -15.48
N ALA A 861 9.53 16.99 -15.45
CA ALA A 861 10.32 17.67 -16.45
C ALA A 861 11.78 17.18 -16.48
N LEU A 862 12.41 16.93 -15.31
CA LEU A 862 13.74 16.34 -15.23
C LEU A 862 13.80 14.92 -15.84
N ARG A 863 12.76 14.12 -15.62
CA ARG A 863 12.64 12.76 -16.21
C ARG A 863 12.47 12.81 -17.73
N GLU A 864 11.59 13.67 -18.22
CA GLU A 864 11.34 13.86 -19.65
C GLU A 864 12.57 14.41 -20.38
N ALA A 865 13.39 15.23 -19.71
CA ALA A 865 14.65 15.75 -20.24
C ALA A 865 15.85 14.79 -20.08
N GLY A 866 15.67 13.64 -19.43
CA GLY A 866 16.76 12.69 -19.16
C GLY A 866 17.85 13.23 -18.24
N LEU A 867 17.48 14.08 -17.29
CA LEU A 867 18.39 14.67 -16.30
C LEU A 867 18.36 13.94 -14.95
N ALA A 868 17.30 13.18 -14.67
CA ALA A 868 17.16 12.34 -13.48
C ALA A 868 16.14 11.20 -13.71
N GLU A 869 16.30 10.08 -13.00
CA GLU A 869 15.21 9.15 -12.73
C GLU A 869 14.42 9.63 -11.51
N GLY A 870 13.14 9.26 -11.39
CA GLY A 870 12.47 9.52 -10.13
C GLY A 870 11.10 8.91 -9.92
N VAL A 871 10.78 8.78 -8.63
CA VAL A 871 9.58 8.14 -8.09
C VAL A 871 8.92 9.09 -7.09
N LEU A 872 7.59 9.13 -7.14
CA LEU A 872 6.76 9.88 -6.20
C LEU A 872 6.25 8.92 -5.13
N PHE A 873 6.36 9.32 -3.87
CA PHE A 873 5.81 8.59 -2.74
C PHE A 873 4.82 9.47 -1.99
N ASN A 874 3.61 8.96 -1.82
CA ASN A 874 2.58 9.62 -1.03
C ASN A 874 2.56 9.03 0.38
N GLY A 875 2.67 9.88 1.40
CA GLY A 875 2.53 9.45 2.81
C GLY A 875 3.86 9.28 3.56
N TYR A 876 3.92 8.26 4.40
CA TYR A 876 5.06 7.96 5.29
C TYR A 876 6.01 6.99 4.59
N LEU A 877 7.30 7.32 4.55
CA LEU A 877 8.31 6.48 3.94
C LEU A 877 9.08 5.71 5.02
N GLU A 878 8.93 4.39 5.02
CA GLU A 878 9.71 3.52 5.90
C GLU A 878 11.17 3.42 5.46
N ILE A 879 12.06 3.21 6.42
CA ILE A 879 13.51 3.22 6.15
C ILE A 879 13.94 2.03 5.27
N ALA A 880 13.30 0.87 5.41
CA ALA A 880 13.55 -0.30 4.57
C ALA A 880 13.18 -0.05 3.11
N GLU A 881 12.04 0.64 2.86
CA GLU A 881 11.63 1.04 1.51
C GLU A 881 12.59 2.08 0.94
N LEU A 882 13.01 3.08 1.73
CA LEU A 882 14.04 4.03 1.29
C LEU A 882 15.34 3.32 0.87
N ALA A 883 15.80 2.35 1.66
CA ALA A 883 17.01 1.58 1.36
C ALA A 883 16.83 0.67 0.14
N ARG A 884 15.66 0.07 -0.07
CA ARG A 884 15.32 -0.70 -1.28
C ARG A 884 15.31 0.19 -2.54
N GLN A 885 14.85 1.43 -2.37
CA GLN A 885 14.83 2.40 -3.45
C GLN A 885 16.23 2.93 -3.79
N ASP A 886 17.13 2.96 -2.80
CA ASP A 886 18.52 3.43 -2.88
C ASP A 886 18.65 4.72 -3.72
N PRO A 887 17.92 5.80 -3.36
CA PRO A 887 17.96 7.06 -4.11
C PRO A 887 19.25 7.83 -3.82
N ASP A 888 19.66 8.66 -4.78
CA ASP A 888 20.75 9.61 -4.59
C ASP A 888 20.26 10.87 -3.86
N VAL A 889 19.00 11.25 -4.09
CA VAL A 889 18.35 12.43 -3.50
C VAL A 889 16.95 12.12 -3.00
N VAL A 890 16.58 12.66 -1.83
CA VAL A 890 15.21 12.64 -1.29
C VAL A 890 14.69 14.08 -1.15
N ILE A 891 13.58 14.38 -1.82
CA ILE A 891 12.87 15.66 -1.73
C ILE A 891 11.70 15.53 -0.76
N LEU A 892 11.69 16.37 0.26
CA LEU A 892 10.74 16.36 1.37
C LEU A 892 9.97 17.68 1.40
N GLN A 893 8.77 17.71 0.83
CA GLN A 893 7.95 18.92 0.85
C GLN A 893 7.16 19.04 2.15
N ARG A 894 7.25 20.20 2.82
CA ARG A 894 6.38 20.58 3.96
C ARG A 894 6.18 19.44 4.99
N GLN A 895 7.27 18.79 5.40
CA GLN A 895 7.21 17.74 6.43
C GLN A 895 7.03 18.36 7.82
N VAL A 896 5.83 18.21 8.39
CA VAL A 896 5.44 18.78 9.69
C VAL A 896 4.83 17.71 10.61
N GLY A 897 5.10 17.81 11.91
CA GLY A 897 4.63 16.87 12.94
C GLY A 897 5.71 15.87 13.40
N GLU A 898 5.56 15.34 14.62
CA GLU A 898 6.59 14.52 15.27
C GLU A 898 6.90 13.23 14.48
N ALA A 899 5.90 12.52 13.97
CA ALA A 899 6.13 11.29 13.21
C ALA A 899 6.99 11.54 11.95
N ARG A 900 6.72 12.63 11.21
CA ARG A 900 7.51 12.99 10.02
C ARG A 900 8.93 13.43 10.38
N LEU A 901 9.10 14.19 11.48
CA LEU A 901 10.42 14.56 11.97
C LEU A 901 11.23 13.34 12.43
N GLU A 902 10.56 12.35 13.03
CA GLU A 902 11.19 11.12 13.46
C GLU A 902 11.65 10.28 12.26
N ALA A 903 10.82 10.17 11.21
CA ALA A 903 11.23 9.57 9.94
C ALA A 903 12.44 10.30 9.33
N MET A 904 12.45 11.64 9.34
CA MET A 904 13.59 12.44 8.87
C MET A 904 14.85 12.20 9.70
N ARG A 905 14.74 12.06 11.02
CA ARG A 905 15.86 11.74 11.91
C ARG A 905 16.44 10.36 11.56
N ARG A 906 15.57 9.35 11.41
CA ARG A 906 15.95 8.00 11.01
C ARG A 906 16.60 7.98 9.61
N MET A 907 16.04 8.70 8.64
CA MET A 907 16.62 8.88 7.30
C MET A 907 18.01 9.53 7.35
N LYS A 908 18.21 10.56 8.17
CA LYS A 908 19.51 11.20 8.35
C LYS A 908 20.54 10.25 8.95
N ALA A 909 20.13 9.40 9.89
CA ALA A 909 21.01 8.45 10.55
C ALA A 909 21.40 7.25 9.67
N LEU A 910 20.45 6.74 8.87
CA LEU A 910 20.58 5.43 8.22
C LEU A 910 20.67 5.47 6.69
N SER A 911 20.35 6.60 6.04
CA SER A 911 20.44 6.74 4.58
C SER A 911 21.55 7.69 4.16
N ARG A 912 22.25 7.35 3.08
CA ARG A 912 23.27 8.18 2.44
C ARG A 912 22.72 9.23 1.45
N ALA A 913 21.44 9.15 1.10
CA ALA A 913 20.84 10.03 0.11
C ALA A 913 20.95 11.51 0.52
N PHE A 914 21.12 12.42 -0.43
CA PHE A 914 21.10 13.86 -0.17
C PHE A 914 19.67 14.31 0.12
N LYS A 915 19.42 14.97 1.25
CA LYS A 915 18.06 15.36 1.66
C LYS A 915 17.81 16.83 1.38
N VAL A 916 16.71 17.10 0.69
CA VAL A 916 16.25 18.45 0.36
C VAL A 916 14.90 18.69 1.03
N TYR A 917 14.81 19.73 1.85
CA TYR A 917 13.52 20.22 2.34
C TYR A 917 12.96 21.25 1.37
N GLU A 918 11.70 21.11 0.97
CA GLU A 918 11.02 21.98 0.01
C GLU A 918 9.90 22.75 0.71
N LEU A 919 9.83 24.07 0.47
CA LEU A 919 8.77 24.94 1.00
C LEU A 919 8.34 26.04 0.00
N ASP A 920 7.03 26.14 -0.23
CA ASP A 920 6.43 27.12 -1.15
C ASP A 920 5.96 28.41 -0.47
N ASP A 921 5.50 28.33 0.78
CA ASP A 921 4.82 29.44 1.48
C ASP A 921 5.36 29.64 2.91
N TYR A 922 5.19 30.87 3.43
CA TYR A 922 5.60 31.20 4.79
C TYR A 922 4.60 30.68 5.84
N LEU A 923 4.79 29.43 6.26
CA LEU A 923 3.89 28.78 7.22
C LEU A 923 3.85 29.40 8.64
N PRO A 924 4.94 29.98 9.18
CA PRO A 924 4.87 30.62 10.49
C PRO A 924 3.90 31.80 10.47
N ASN A 925 3.07 31.92 11.50
CA ASN A 925 2.18 33.08 11.69
C ASN A 925 1.25 33.38 10.49
N LEU A 926 0.49 32.37 10.03
CA LEU A 926 -0.53 32.54 8.99
C LEU A 926 -1.51 33.71 9.31
N PRO A 927 -1.98 34.46 8.30
CA PRO A 927 -2.96 35.53 8.48
C PRO A 927 -4.23 35.06 9.22
N LEU A 928 -4.86 35.96 10.00
CA LEU A 928 -6.04 35.63 10.84
C LEU A 928 -7.18 34.97 10.05
N LYS A 929 -7.36 35.36 8.79
CA LYS A 929 -8.44 34.89 7.90
C LYS A 929 -8.00 33.75 6.97
N ASN A 930 -6.81 33.20 7.17
CA ASN A 930 -6.33 32.07 6.38
C ASN A 930 -7.00 30.79 6.91
N ALA A 931 -7.69 30.06 6.03
CA ALA A 931 -8.42 28.85 6.37
C ALA A 931 -7.55 27.75 7.03
N HIS A 932 -6.23 27.75 6.81
CA HIS A 932 -5.31 26.75 7.36
C HIS A 932 -4.72 27.14 8.73
N ARG A 933 -5.04 28.34 9.25
CA ARG A 933 -4.46 28.84 10.50
C ARG A 933 -4.90 28.02 11.72
N GLU A 934 -6.17 27.62 11.80
CA GLU A 934 -6.71 26.92 12.96
C GLU A 934 -6.14 25.50 13.08
N HIS A 935 -5.85 24.86 11.94
CA HIS A 935 -5.25 23.51 11.87
C HIS A 935 -3.73 23.50 11.93
N MET A 936 -3.06 24.67 11.91
CA MET A 936 -1.61 24.76 11.99
C MET A 936 -1.11 24.64 13.44
N PRO A 937 -0.12 23.77 13.72
CA PRO A 937 0.47 23.68 15.05
C PRO A 937 1.02 25.03 15.51
N LYS A 938 0.71 25.42 16.75
CA LYS A 938 1.17 26.69 17.35
C LYS A 938 2.71 26.81 17.38
N ASP A 939 3.43 25.70 17.28
CA ASP A 939 4.88 25.58 17.27
C ASP A 939 5.48 25.30 15.88
N ILE A 940 4.76 25.58 14.79
CA ILE A 940 5.19 25.31 13.41
C ILE A 940 6.62 25.76 13.11
N LEU A 941 7.05 26.93 13.60
CA LEU A 941 8.41 27.43 13.41
C LEU A 941 9.47 26.54 14.09
N LYS A 942 9.15 25.98 15.26
CA LYS A 942 10.02 25.04 15.99
C LYS A 942 10.13 23.72 15.20
N THR A 943 9.01 23.23 14.68
CA THR A 943 8.94 22.01 13.87
C THR A 943 9.73 22.16 12.57
N VAL A 944 9.52 23.25 11.83
CA VAL A 944 10.31 23.55 10.62
C VAL A 944 11.79 23.66 10.95
N ARG A 945 12.17 24.39 12.01
CA ARG A 945 13.58 24.50 12.44
C ARG A 945 14.21 23.13 12.73
N ARG A 946 13.50 22.23 13.41
CA ARG A 946 13.98 20.86 13.65
C ARG A 946 14.15 20.09 12.33
N GLY A 947 13.16 20.16 11.45
CA GLY A 947 13.22 19.53 10.12
C GLY A 947 14.39 20.04 9.28
N LEU A 948 14.62 21.35 9.26
CA LEU A 948 15.76 21.96 8.56
C LEU A 948 17.11 21.48 9.12
N GLY A 949 17.21 21.21 10.43
CA GLY A 949 18.41 20.62 11.03
C GLY A 949 18.67 19.16 10.61
N LEU A 950 17.72 18.51 9.94
CA LEU A 950 17.80 17.11 9.53
C LEU A 950 18.06 16.91 8.03
N VAL A 951 18.16 18.00 7.25
CA VAL A 951 18.39 17.94 5.79
C VAL A 951 19.73 18.55 5.41
N ASP A 952 20.15 18.33 4.17
CA ASP A 952 21.40 18.85 3.62
C ASP A 952 21.20 20.21 2.93
N ARG A 953 20.00 20.45 2.39
CA ARG A 953 19.63 21.68 1.67
C ARG A 953 18.19 22.08 1.91
N PHE A 954 17.95 23.39 1.93
CA PHE A 954 16.61 23.97 1.98
C PHE A 954 16.31 24.73 0.69
N VAL A 955 15.23 24.35 0.01
CA VAL A 955 14.79 24.97 -1.26
C VAL A 955 13.48 25.69 -1.03
N VAL A 956 13.42 26.96 -1.44
CA VAL A 956 12.24 27.83 -1.31
C VAL A 956 11.83 28.42 -2.66
N SER A 957 10.58 28.87 -2.76
CA SER A 957 10.00 29.40 -3.99
C SER A 957 10.37 30.86 -4.30
N THR A 958 10.81 31.65 -3.30
CA THR A 958 11.08 33.08 -3.48
C THR A 958 12.32 33.58 -2.70
N PRO A 959 12.97 34.67 -3.14
CA PRO A 959 14.01 35.35 -2.36
C PRO A 959 13.50 35.86 -1.00
N ALA A 960 12.26 36.34 -0.93
CA ALA A 960 11.65 36.81 0.32
C ALA A 960 11.53 35.69 1.36
N LEU A 961 11.17 34.46 0.94
CA LEU A 961 11.22 33.29 1.83
C LEU A 961 12.64 32.97 2.29
N ALA A 962 13.62 33.01 1.38
CA ALA A 962 15.00 32.75 1.75
C ALA A 962 15.51 33.74 2.81
N GLU A 963 15.13 35.03 2.69
CA GLU A 963 15.41 36.05 3.70
C GLU A 963 14.67 35.79 5.02
N ALA A 964 13.39 35.43 4.98
CA ALA A 964 12.58 35.16 6.16
C ALA A 964 13.10 33.97 6.99
N PHE A 965 13.71 32.98 6.32
CA PHE A 965 14.35 31.82 6.95
C PHE A 965 15.89 31.95 7.07
N ALA A 966 16.45 33.13 6.79
CA ALA A 966 17.88 33.37 6.90
C ALA A 966 18.39 33.01 8.31
N GLY A 967 19.49 32.26 8.36
CA GLY A 967 20.08 31.78 9.62
C GLY A 967 19.45 30.51 10.21
N LEU A 968 18.39 29.97 9.61
CA LEU A 968 17.81 28.68 10.03
C LEU A 968 18.40 27.47 9.30
N HIS A 969 19.05 27.69 8.15
CA HIS A 969 19.78 26.66 7.42
C HIS A 969 20.99 27.26 6.71
N ARG A 970 22.06 26.48 6.53
CA ARG A 970 23.33 26.96 5.95
C ARG A 970 23.33 27.04 4.42
N ASP A 971 22.52 26.21 3.76
CA ASP A 971 22.38 26.14 2.31
C ASP A 971 20.91 26.34 1.94
N ILE A 972 20.54 27.58 1.64
CA ILE A 972 19.20 27.96 1.19
C ILE A 972 19.29 28.32 -0.29
N ARG A 973 18.54 27.61 -1.14
CA ARG A 973 18.48 27.87 -2.58
C ARG A 973 17.08 28.36 -2.96
N VAL A 974 17.02 29.34 -3.84
CA VAL A 974 15.78 29.82 -4.43
C VAL A 974 15.59 29.12 -5.76
N ALA A 975 14.53 28.32 -5.87
CA ALA A 975 14.06 27.78 -7.13
C ALA A 975 12.66 28.37 -7.34
N GLU A 976 12.51 29.33 -8.24
CA GLU A 976 11.23 30.00 -8.44
C GLU A 976 10.21 29.10 -9.16
N ASN A 977 8.92 29.32 -8.89
CA ASN A 977 7.84 28.60 -9.57
C ASN A 977 7.89 28.85 -11.09
N ARG A 978 7.65 27.79 -11.86
CA ARG A 978 7.64 27.79 -13.32
C ARG A 978 6.45 27.00 -13.83
N LEU A 979 5.90 27.41 -14.97
CA LEU A 979 4.75 26.75 -15.57
C LEU A 979 5.17 25.55 -16.41
N PRO A 980 4.60 24.35 -16.21
CA PRO A 980 4.89 23.19 -17.05
C PRO A 980 4.38 23.42 -18.49
N PRO A 981 5.24 23.30 -19.52
CA PRO A 981 4.85 23.58 -20.92
C PRO A 981 3.60 22.81 -21.39
N HIS A 982 3.52 21.52 -21.10
CA HIS A 982 2.40 20.67 -21.53
C HIS A 982 1.03 21.10 -20.98
N TRP A 983 0.97 21.91 -19.93
CA TRP A 983 -0.28 22.45 -19.38
C TRP A 983 -0.62 23.83 -19.92
N TRP A 984 0.39 24.67 -20.18
CA TRP A 984 0.19 26.11 -20.33
C TRP A 984 0.52 26.63 -21.74
N GLU A 985 1.28 25.90 -22.55
CA GLU A 985 1.77 26.39 -23.84
C GLU A 985 0.68 26.38 -24.93
N HIS A 986 -0.19 25.36 -24.93
CA HIS A 986 -1.21 25.12 -25.96
C HIS A 986 -2.63 25.47 -25.51
N LEU A 987 -2.77 26.43 -24.59
CA LEU A 987 -4.08 26.92 -24.18
C LEU A 987 -4.81 27.60 -25.37
N PRO A 988 -6.14 27.48 -25.44
CA PRO A 988 -6.93 28.09 -26.50
C PRO A 988 -6.71 29.60 -26.51
N ALA A 989 -6.59 30.15 -27.72
CA ALA A 989 -6.56 31.59 -27.88
C ALA A 989 -7.89 32.20 -27.41
N ARG A 990 -7.79 33.34 -26.75
CA ARG A 990 -8.95 34.11 -26.30
C ARG A 990 -9.89 34.44 -27.46
N ALA A 991 -11.17 34.14 -27.31
CA ALA A 991 -12.18 34.41 -28.34
C ALA A 991 -12.45 35.92 -28.46
N GLU A 992 -12.72 36.40 -29.67
CA GLU A 992 -13.26 37.76 -29.85
C GLU A 992 -14.75 37.76 -29.49
N ARG A 993 -15.10 38.31 -28.32
CA ARG A 993 -16.50 38.54 -27.96
C ARG A 993 -17.03 39.76 -28.72
N GLN A 994 -18.05 39.53 -29.56
CA GLN A 994 -18.80 40.62 -30.20
C GLN A 994 -20.03 40.96 -29.33
N GLY A 995 -19.88 41.97 -28.47
CA GLY A 995 -20.95 42.49 -27.60
C GLY A 995 -21.01 41.85 -26.20
N GLY A 996 -21.68 42.53 -25.28
CA GLY A 996 -21.75 42.19 -23.84
C GLY A 996 -20.96 43.16 -22.96
N ARG A 997 -21.09 43.04 -21.63
CA ARG A 997 -20.27 43.80 -20.68
C ARG A 997 -18.88 43.13 -20.54
N PRO A 998 -17.81 43.90 -20.29
CA PRO A 998 -16.47 43.33 -20.07
C PRO A 998 -16.48 42.34 -18.90
N ARG A 999 -15.77 41.21 -19.03
CA ARG A 999 -15.64 40.18 -18.00
C ARG A 999 -14.42 40.44 -17.14
N ILE A 1000 -14.64 40.79 -15.87
CA ILE A 1000 -13.56 40.93 -14.90
C ILE A 1000 -13.61 39.74 -13.95
N GLY A 1001 -12.46 39.12 -13.70
CA GLY A 1001 -12.45 37.92 -12.88
C GLY A 1001 -11.28 37.73 -11.94
N TRP A 1002 -11.50 36.76 -11.05
CA TRP A 1002 -10.55 36.30 -10.05
C TRP A 1002 -10.62 34.77 -9.94
N ALA A 1003 -9.48 34.14 -9.72
CA ALA A 1003 -9.35 32.71 -9.47
C ALA A 1003 -8.47 32.45 -8.24
N GLY A 1004 -8.88 31.51 -7.38
CA GLY A 1004 -8.13 31.08 -6.21
C GLY A 1004 -8.95 30.22 -5.23
N GLY A 1005 -8.28 29.66 -4.22
CA GLY A 1005 -8.88 28.77 -3.21
C GLY A 1005 -9.21 29.45 -1.88
N ALA A 1006 -9.83 28.69 -0.95
CA ALA A 1006 -10.35 29.12 0.35
C ALA A 1006 -9.34 29.85 1.27
N SER A 1007 -8.04 29.71 1.03
CA SER A 1007 -6.97 30.41 1.77
C SER A 1007 -6.89 31.92 1.49
N HIS A 1008 -7.66 32.43 0.53
CA HIS A 1008 -7.63 33.82 0.04
C HIS A 1008 -8.81 34.70 0.49
N THR A 1009 -9.59 34.29 1.51
CA THR A 1009 -10.75 35.07 1.99
C THR A 1009 -10.42 36.53 2.30
N GLY A 1010 -9.34 36.78 3.05
CA GLY A 1010 -8.90 38.15 3.37
C GLY A 1010 -8.47 38.96 2.15
N ASP A 1011 -7.86 38.31 1.15
CA ASP A 1011 -7.42 38.95 -0.09
C ASP A 1011 -8.62 39.42 -0.93
N LEU A 1012 -9.71 38.64 -0.98
CA LEU A 1012 -10.93 38.99 -1.72
C LEU A 1012 -11.76 40.10 -1.07
N GLU A 1013 -11.74 40.20 0.25
CA GLU A 1013 -12.44 41.27 0.97
C GLU A 1013 -11.90 42.67 0.60
N LEU A 1014 -10.63 42.78 0.18
CA LEU A 1014 -10.02 44.04 -0.27
C LEU A 1014 -10.72 44.67 -1.47
N ILE A 1015 -11.30 43.83 -2.33
CA ILE A 1015 -11.98 44.27 -3.56
C ILE A 1015 -13.51 44.13 -3.45
N ALA A 1016 -14.05 43.77 -2.29
CA ALA A 1016 -15.50 43.58 -2.14
C ALA A 1016 -16.31 44.85 -2.48
N ASP A 1017 -15.85 46.02 -2.03
CA ASP A 1017 -16.49 47.30 -2.36
C ASP A 1017 -16.30 47.68 -3.84
N VAL A 1018 -15.18 47.29 -4.44
CA VAL A 1018 -14.89 47.48 -5.88
C VAL A 1018 -15.86 46.64 -6.72
N VAL A 1019 -16.10 45.39 -6.31
CA VAL A 1019 -17.06 44.48 -6.97
C VAL A 1019 -18.47 45.04 -6.93
N ARG A 1020 -18.90 45.60 -5.79
CA ARG A 1020 -20.23 46.21 -5.65
C ARG A 1020 -20.40 47.46 -6.52
N GLU A 1021 -19.39 48.33 -6.54
CA GLU A 1021 -19.43 49.58 -7.33
C GLU A 1021 -19.58 49.30 -8.83
N LEU A 1022 -18.84 48.32 -9.36
CA LEU A 1022 -18.79 48.05 -10.80
C LEU A 1022 -19.79 46.99 -11.26
N ALA A 1023 -20.69 46.51 -10.40
CA ALA A 1023 -21.61 45.40 -10.71
C ALA A 1023 -22.52 45.66 -11.93
N ASP A 1024 -22.83 46.93 -12.21
CA ASP A 1024 -23.62 47.33 -13.37
C ASP A 1024 -22.76 47.58 -14.62
N GLU A 1025 -21.45 47.80 -14.46
CA GLU A 1025 -20.49 48.10 -15.54
C GLU A 1025 -19.88 46.83 -16.16
N VAL A 1026 -19.73 45.74 -15.40
CA VAL A 1026 -18.98 44.54 -15.80
C VAL A 1026 -19.69 43.22 -15.47
N GLU A 1027 -19.23 42.13 -16.08
CA GLU A 1027 -19.58 40.75 -15.71
C GLU A 1027 -18.52 40.19 -14.77
N TRP A 1028 -18.86 39.99 -13.49
CA TRP A 1028 -17.95 39.39 -12.51
C TRP A 1028 -17.87 37.87 -12.65
N VAL A 1029 -16.66 37.35 -12.89
CA VAL A 1029 -16.38 35.92 -13.08
C VAL A 1029 -15.43 35.43 -12.00
N PHE A 1030 -15.88 34.50 -11.17
CA PHE A 1030 -15.07 33.94 -10.07
C PHE A 1030 -14.81 32.46 -10.29
N MET A 1031 -13.60 32.01 -9.93
CA MET A 1031 -13.24 30.60 -9.92
C MET A 1031 -12.70 30.15 -8.56
N GLY A 1032 -13.16 28.98 -8.09
CA GLY A 1032 -12.72 28.34 -6.86
C GLY A 1032 -13.51 28.78 -5.64
N MET A 1033 -13.47 30.06 -5.28
CA MET A 1033 -14.27 30.61 -4.17
C MET A 1033 -14.76 32.04 -4.46
N TYR A 1034 -15.72 32.51 -3.66
CA TYR A 1034 -16.09 33.93 -3.57
C TYR A 1034 -16.63 34.25 -2.17
N PRO A 1035 -16.52 35.51 -1.68
CA PRO A 1035 -17.17 35.91 -0.44
C PRO A 1035 -18.69 35.87 -0.61
N PHE A 1036 -19.42 35.14 0.24
CA PHE A 1036 -20.87 34.97 0.12
C PHE A 1036 -21.65 36.30 -0.01
N ALA A 1037 -21.16 37.36 0.65
CA ALA A 1037 -21.71 38.71 0.56
C ALA A 1037 -21.71 39.32 -0.86
N LEU A 1038 -20.93 38.76 -1.80
CA LEU A 1038 -20.84 39.18 -3.19
C LEU A 1038 -21.69 38.32 -4.15
N ARG A 1039 -22.44 37.33 -3.65
CA ARG A 1039 -23.20 36.38 -4.48
C ARG A 1039 -24.10 37.07 -5.50
N GLN A 1040 -24.73 38.19 -5.12
CA GLN A 1040 -25.65 38.92 -5.99
C GLN A 1040 -24.97 39.65 -7.15
N GLN A 1041 -23.66 39.94 -7.02
CA GLN A 1041 -22.87 40.64 -8.04
C GLN A 1041 -22.17 39.67 -9.01
N ILE A 1042 -22.09 38.39 -8.68
CA ILE A 1042 -21.35 37.40 -9.47
C ILE A 1042 -22.19 36.96 -10.66
N HIS A 1043 -21.67 37.20 -11.86
CA HIS A 1043 -22.29 36.80 -13.11
C HIS A 1043 -22.04 35.33 -13.42
N GLN A 1044 -20.81 34.86 -13.19
CA GLN A 1044 -20.44 33.46 -13.38
C GLN A 1044 -19.53 32.99 -12.25
N PHE A 1045 -19.81 31.79 -11.74
CA PHE A 1045 -18.95 31.10 -10.79
C PHE A 1045 -18.54 29.73 -11.35
N GLN A 1046 -17.25 29.49 -11.41
CA GLN A 1046 -16.66 28.20 -11.75
C GLN A 1046 -16.12 27.55 -10.46
N PRO A 1047 -16.65 26.41 -10.00
CA PRO A 1047 -16.06 25.70 -8.87
C PRO A 1047 -14.61 25.28 -9.13
N GLY A 1048 -13.88 24.95 -8.07
CA GLY A 1048 -12.55 24.33 -8.22
C GLY A 1048 -12.64 23.06 -9.07
N VAL A 1049 -11.65 22.86 -9.93
CA VAL A 1049 -11.52 21.68 -10.80
C VAL A 1049 -10.27 20.91 -10.44
N PRO A 1050 -10.18 19.61 -10.78
CA PRO A 1050 -8.93 18.86 -10.70
C PRO A 1050 -7.77 19.60 -11.36
N ILE A 1051 -6.58 19.52 -10.77
CA ILE A 1051 -5.42 20.33 -11.13
C ILE A 1051 -4.95 20.14 -12.59
N ASP A 1052 -5.18 18.97 -13.19
CA ASP A 1052 -4.90 18.68 -14.59
C ASP A 1052 -5.84 19.40 -15.57
N GLN A 1053 -7.06 19.72 -15.12
CA GLN A 1053 -8.06 20.47 -15.90
C GLN A 1053 -8.00 21.99 -15.63
N TYR A 1054 -7.31 22.39 -14.57
CA TYR A 1054 -7.24 23.76 -14.10
C TYR A 1054 -6.76 24.78 -15.16
N PRO A 1055 -5.67 24.54 -15.93
CA PRO A 1055 -5.23 25.48 -16.96
C PRO A 1055 -6.31 25.76 -18.02
N ALA A 1056 -6.99 24.70 -18.49
CA ALA A 1056 -8.05 24.81 -19.49
C ALA A 1056 -9.29 25.51 -18.92
N ALA A 1057 -9.68 25.19 -17.69
CA ALA A 1057 -10.80 25.84 -17.01
C ALA A 1057 -10.53 27.34 -16.78
N LEU A 1058 -9.29 27.69 -16.40
CA LEU A 1058 -8.89 29.09 -16.21
C LEU A 1058 -8.91 29.88 -17.54
N ALA A 1059 -8.43 29.27 -18.63
CA ALA A 1059 -8.50 29.87 -19.97
C ALA A 1059 -9.94 29.99 -20.48
N ALA A 1060 -10.83 29.06 -20.10
CA ALA A 1060 -12.24 29.07 -20.47
C ALA A 1060 -13.07 30.16 -19.76
N LEU A 1061 -12.52 30.82 -18.74
CA LEU A 1061 -13.19 31.96 -18.11
C LEU A 1061 -13.34 33.16 -19.07
N ASP A 1062 -12.47 33.25 -20.09
CA ASP A 1062 -12.47 34.28 -21.13
C ASP A 1062 -12.56 35.69 -20.54
N LEU A 1063 -11.59 36.04 -19.69
CA LEU A 1063 -11.58 37.31 -18.96
C LEU A 1063 -11.06 38.46 -19.84
N ASP A 1064 -11.77 39.58 -19.82
CA ASP A 1064 -11.29 40.87 -20.33
C ASP A 1064 -10.19 41.47 -19.46
N LEU A 1065 -10.25 41.21 -18.15
CA LEU A 1065 -9.29 41.69 -17.17
C LEU A 1065 -9.28 40.76 -15.94
N ALA A 1066 -8.10 40.39 -15.47
CA ALA A 1066 -7.92 39.59 -14.27
C ALA A 1066 -7.44 40.45 -13.10
N LEU A 1067 -7.98 40.19 -11.90
CA LEU A 1067 -7.54 40.83 -10.67
C LEU A 1067 -6.72 39.86 -9.81
N ALA A 1068 -5.64 40.35 -9.22
CA ALA A 1068 -4.80 39.61 -8.27
C ALA A 1068 -4.61 40.43 -6.97
N PRO A 1069 -5.65 40.56 -6.13
CA PRO A 1069 -5.52 41.23 -4.84
C PRO A 1069 -4.79 40.33 -3.83
N VAL A 1070 -3.95 40.93 -2.98
CA VAL A 1070 -3.37 40.29 -1.79
C VAL A 1070 -3.23 41.32 -0.66
N GLU A 1071 -3.49 40.91 0.58
CA GLU A 1071 -3.25 41.74 1.77
C GLU A 1071 -1.75 42.00 1.97
N GLN A 1072 -1.39 43.17 2.51
CA GLN A 1072 -0.01 43.46 2.91
C GLN A 1072 0.29 42.80 4.26
N ASN A 1073 0.93 41.63 4.22
CA ASN A 1073 1.42 40.91 5.39
C ASN A 1073 2.64 40.07 4.99
N LEU A 1074 3.43 39.62 5.98
CA LEU A 1074 4.67 38.86 5.72
C LEU A 1074 4.42 37.57 4.92
N PHE A 1075 3.29 36.89 5.17
CA PHE A 1075 2.90 35.68 4.42
C PHE A 1075 2.77 35.98 2.92
N ASN A 1076 2.01 37.02 2.56
CA ASN A 1076 1.82 37.44 1.19
C ASN A 1076 3.07 38.08 0.58
N GLU A 1077 3.91 38.77 1.34
CA GLU A 1077 5.21 39.27 0.85
C GLU A 1077 6.17 38.12 0.47
N CYS A 1078 6.03 36.96 1.12
CA CYS A 1078 6.80 35.77 0.85
C CYS A 1078 6.23 34.90 -0.29
N LYS A 1079 4.96 35.10 -0.67
CA LYS A 1079 4.29 34.32 -1.73
C LYS A 1079 5.01 34.46 -3.08
N SER A 1080 4.87 33.43 -3.91
CA SER A 1080 5.31 33.48 -5.31
C SER A 1080 4.37 34.31 -6.20
N ASN A 1081 4.88 34.69 -7.37
CA ASN A 1081 4.11 35.39 -8.42
C ASN A 1081 3.24 34.46 -9.27
N LEU A 1082 3.03 33.20 -8.86
CA LEU A 1082 2.41 32.13 -9.65
C LEU A 1082 1.06 32.56 -10.26
N ARG A 1083 0.22 33.28 -9.51
CA ARG A 1083 -1.08 33.78 -9.99
C ARG A 1083 -0.95 34.68 -11.24
N LEU A 1084 0.09 35.51 -11.28
CA LEU A 1084 0.36 36.37 -12.44
C LEU A 1084 0.84 35.56 -13.65
N LEU A 1085 1.60 34.48 -13.40
CA LEU A 1085 2.04 33.58 -14.46
C LEU A 1085 0.86 32.85 -15.10
N GLU A 1086 -0.05 32.33 -14.28
CA GLU A 1086 -1.25 31.61 -14.74
C GLU A 1086 -2.16 32.51 -15.59
N TYR A 1087 -2.46 33.73 -15.12
CA TYR A 1087 -3.23 34.70 -15.90
C TYR A 1087 -2.49 35.14 -17.17
N GLY A 1088 -1.17 35.34 -17.07
CA GLY A 1088 -0.33 35.69 -18.19
C GLY A 1088 -0.33 34.62 -19.28
N ALA A 1089 -0.26 33.33 -18.92
CA ALA A 1089 -0.34 32.23 -19.87
C ALA A 1089 -1.69 32.20 -20.63
N CYS A 1090 -2.79 32.57 -19.97
CA CYS A 1090 -4.10 32.76 -20.60
C CYS A 1090 -4.18 34.02 -21.49
N GLY A 1091 -3.22 34.93 -21.39
CA GLY A 1091 -3.21 36.20 -22.12
C GLY A 1091 -4.14 37.26 -21.55
N TYR A 1092 -4.49 37.17 -20.25
CA TYR A 1092 -5.31 38.19 -19.60
C TYR A 1092 -4.44 39.38 -19.19
N PRO A 1093 -4.88 40.63 -19.41
CA PRO A 1093 -4.29 41.76 -18.70
C PRO A 1093 -4.58 41.63 -17.21
N VAL A 1094 -3.63 42.07 -16.38
CA VAL A 1094 -3.70 41.89 -14.92
C VAL A 1094 -3.52 43.20 -14.19
N ILE A 1095 -4.42 43.46 -13.23
CA ILE A 1095 -4.22 44.45 -12.16
C ILE A 1095 -3.96 43.68 -10.86
N ALA A 1096 -2.85 43.99 -10.20
CA ALA A 1096 -2.40 43.30 -9.00
C ALA A 1096 -2.09 44.27 -7.87
N SER A 1097 -2.17 43.81 -6.62
CA SER A 1097 -1.74 44.61 -5.48
C SER A 1097 -0.25 44.93 -5.56
N ASP A 1098 0.13 46.16 -5.22
CA ASP A 1098 1.51 46.62 -5.06
C ASP A 1098 2.12 46.08 -3.75
N VAL A 1099 2.34 44.75 -3.72
CA VAL A 1099 2.96 43.99 -2.63
C VAL A 1099 4.20 43.29 -3.17
N ARG A 1100 5.20 43.06 -2.32
CA ARG A 1100 6.53 42.51 -2.69
C ARG A 1100 6.47 41.28 -3.61
N CYS A 1101 5.53 40.36 -3.41
CA CYS A 1101 5.39 39.15 -4.23
C CYS A 1101 5.02 39.40 -5.70
N TYR A 1102 4.43 40.56 -6.00
CA TYR A 1102 4.05 40.98 -7.36
C TYR A 1102 4.92 42.12 -7.90
N GLN A 1103 5.80 42.68 -7.08
CA GLN A 1103 6.83 43.62 -7.53
C GLN A 1103 7.91 42.85 -8.28
N GLY A 1104 8.06 43.13 -9.58
CA GLY A 1104 9.00 42.39 -10.43
C GLY A 1104 9.00 42.90 -11.88
N THR A 1105 9.48 42.06 -12.78
CA THR A 1105 9.64 42.37 -14.21
C THR A 1105 8.41 42.03 -15.06
N LEU A 1106 7.39 41.38 -14.48
CA LEU A 1106 6.16 41.04 -15.20
C LEU A 1106 5.37 42.32 -15.56
N PRO A 1107 4.93 42.49 -16.82
CA PRO A 1107 4.23 43.69 -17.28
C PRO A 1107 2.76 43.72 -16.81
N VAL A 1108 2.55 43.90 -15.51
CA VAL A 1108 1.23 44.03 -14.87
C VAL A 1108 0.99 45.45 -14.35
N THR A 1109 -0.26 45.83 -14.14
CA THR A 1109 -0.61 47.10 -13.50
C THR A 1109 -0.65 46.92 -11.98
N LEU A 1110 0.31 47.51 -11.26
CA LEU A 1110 0.35 47.47 -9.80
C LEU A 1110 -0.44 48.64 -9.18
N VAL A 1111 -1.30 48.34 -8.22
CA VAL A 1111 -2.08 49.34 -7.49
C VAL A 1111 -1.92 49.19 -6.00
N LYS A 1112 -1.88 50.32 -5.28
CA LYS A 1112 -1.97 50.28 -3.81
C LYS A 1112 -3.33 49.73 -3.42
N ASN A 1113 -3.40 49.00 -2.31
CA ASN A 1113 -4.64 48.43 -1.76
C ASN A 1113 -5.60 49.50 -1.19
N ARG A 1114 -6.00 50.46 -2.01
CA ARG A 1114 -6.97 51.50 -1.72
C ARG A 1114 -8.05 51.44 -2.79
N TYR A 1115 -9.32 51.48 -2.37
CA TYR A 1115 -10.49 51.43 -3.25
C TYR A 1115 -10.35 52.30 -4.51
N ARG A 1116 -9.90 53.56 -4.36
CA ARG A 1116 -9.76 54.52 -5.47
C ARG A 1116 -8.77 54.07 -6.56
N ASP A 1117 -7.69 53.39 -6.16
CA ASP A 1117 -6.62 53.00 -7.09
C ASP A 1117 -7.06 51.78 -7.90
N TRP A 1118 -7.77 50.83 -7.28
CA TRP A 1118 -8.41 49.71 -7.96
C TRP A 1118 -9.46 50.19 -8.97
N ILE A 1119 -10.41 51.05 -8.57
CA ILE A 1119 -11.43 51.60 -9.47
C ILE A 1119 -10.80 52.36 -10.64
N GLY A 1120 -9.81 53.22 -10.35
CA GLY A 1120 -9.12 54.01 -11.36
C GLY A 1120 -8.44 53.13 -12.41
N ALA A 1121 -7.66 52.14 -11.96
CA ALA A 1121 -6.96 51.23 -12.86
C ALA A 1121 -7.94 50.35 -13.66
N ILE A 1122 -9.02 49.84 -13.04
CA ILE A 1122 -10.03 49.04 -13.77
C ILE A 1122 -10.67 49.89 -14.87
N ARG A 1123 -11.17 51.10 -14.55
CA ARG A 1123 -11.81 51.97 -15.55
C ARG A 1123 -10.85 52.41 -16.66
N GLU A 1124 -9.56 52.58 -16.36
CA GLU A 1124 -8.52 52.85 -17.39
C GLU A 1124 -8.40 51.69 -18.38
N HIS A 1125 -8.33 50.44 -17.90
CA HIS A 1125 -8.27 49.25 -18.77
C HIS A 1125 -9.57 49.06 -19.57
N LEU A 1126 -10.73 49.40 -18.99
CA LEU A 1126 -12.02 49.33 -19.68
C LEU A 1126 -12.19 50.42 -20.75
N ALA A 1127 -11.53 51.57 -20.58
CA ALA A 1127 -11.61 52.69 -21.53
C ALA A 1127 -10.87 52.43 -22.85
N ASP A 1128 -9.82 51.59 -22.83
CA ASP A 1128 -9.09 51.16 -24.03
C ASP A 1128 -8.87 49.62 -24.03
N PRO A 1129 -9.89 48.86 -24.45
CA PRO A 1129 -9.81 47.40 -24.49
C PRO A 1129 -8.71 46.85 -25.41
N ALA A 1130 -8.34 47.59 -26.46
CA ALA A 1130 -7.28 47.19 -27.39
C ALA A 1130 -5.90 47.30 -26.71
N ALA A 1131 -5.64 48.40 -25.99
CA ALA A 1131 -4.42 48.54 -25.20
C ALA A 1131 -4.37 47.54 -24.04
N ALA A 1132 -5.49 47.28 -23.35
CA ALA A 1132 -5.56 46.25 -22.32
C ALA A 1132 -5.22 44.86 -22.89
N ARG A 1133 -5.77 44.51 -24.05
CA ARG A 1133 -5.44 43.24 -24.74
C ARG A 1133 -3.96 43.14 -25.08
N ALA A 1134 -3.36 44.19 -25.62
CA ALA A 1134 -1.93 44.22 -25.93
C ALA A 1134 -1.06 44.02 -24.67
N LYS A 1135 -1.47 44.56 -23.51
CA LYS A 1135 -0.81 44.29 -22.23
C LYS A 1135 -0.89 42.80 -21.85
N GLY A 1136 -2.06 42.16 -22.01
CA GLY A 1136 -2.24 40.72 -21.76
C GLY A 1136 -1.39 39.85 -22.70
N GLU A 1137 -1.32 40.20 -23.99
CA GLU A 1137 -0.47 39.51 -24.97
C GLU A 1137 1.02 39.65 -24.65
N THR A 1138 1.46 40.85 -24.26
CA THR A 1138 2.84 41.09 -23.82
C THR A 1138 3.18 40.27 -22.58
N LEU A 1139 2.28 40.21 -21.59
CA LEU A 1139 2.46 39.37 -20.41
C LEU A 1139 2.60 37.89 -20.79
N ARG A 1140 1.76 37.40 -21.71
CA ARG A 1140 1.84 36.02 -22.22
C ARG A 1140 3.18 35.71 -22.86
N GLU A 1141 3.70 36.62 -23.68
CA GLU A 1141 5.01 36.46 -24.32
C GLU A 1141 6.14 36.37 -23.29
N VAL A 1142 6.14 37.25 -22.28
CA VAL A 1142 7.13 37.23 -21.19
C VAL A 1142 7.04 35.93 -20.39
N VAL A 1143 5.83 35.47 -20.04
CA VAL A 1143 5.63 34.21 -19.31
C VAL A 1143 6.14 33.02 -20.10
N ARG A 1144 5.80 32.94 -21.39
CA ARG A 1144 6.25 31.85 -22.28
C ARG A 1144 7.77 31.85 -22.49
N ARG A 1145 8.41 33.01 -22.50
CA ARG A 1145 9.85 33.13 -22.69
C ARG A 1145 10.64 32.80 -21.42
N ASP A 1146 10.24 33.35 -20.27
CA ASP A 1146 11.11 33.42 -19.08
C ASP A 1146 10.59 32.59 -17.88
N TRP A 1147 9.36 32.09 -17.94
CA TRP A 1147 8.69 31.45 -16.78
C TRP A 1147 8.19 30.03 -17.05
N MET A 1148 8.58 29.44 -18.18
CA MET A 1148 8.29 28.05 -18.49
C MET A 1148 9.33 27.11 -17.85
N LEU A 1149 8.87 25.92 -17.46
CA LEU A 1149 9.71 24.88 -16.86
C LEU A 1149 10.46 24.10 -17.96
N SER A 1150 11.38 24.77 -18.64
CA SER A 1150 12.18 24.23 -19.74
C SER A 1150 13.53 24.93 -19.85
N GLY A 1151 14.45 24.36 -20.64
CA GLY A 1151 15.77 24.95 -20.91
C GLY A 1151 16.57 25.26 -19.64
N SER A 1152 17.19 26.43 -19.59
CA SER A 1152 18.01 26.87 -18.45
C SER A 1152 17.24 26.98 -17.13
N HIS A 1153 15.92 27.16 -17.16
CA HIS A 1153 15.11 27.19 -15.94
C HIS A 1153 15.00 25.80 -15.31
N LEU A 1154 14.95 24.75 -16.15
CA LEU A 1154 14.99 23.37 -15.67
C LEU A 1154 16.37 23.03 -15.07
N ASP A 1155 17.45 23.56 -15.64
CA ASP A 1155 18.81 23.42 -15.06
C ASP A 1155 18.91 24.05 -13.67
N THR A 1156 18.26 25.20 -13.43
CA THR A 1156 18.17 25.81 -12.09
C THR A 1156 17.47 24.88 -11.10
N TRP A 1157 16.36 24.25 -11.50
CA TRP A 1157 15.67 23.27 -10.67
C TRP A 1157 16.53 22.03 -10.39
N ARG A 1158 17.24 21.53 -11.41
CA ARG A 1158 18.21 20.44 -11.26
C ARG A 1158 19.28 20.81 -10.22
N ALA A 1159 19.90 21.98 -10.36
CA ALA A 1159 20.95 22.45 -9.45
C ALA A 1159 20.43 22.71 -8.03
N ALA A 1160 19.16 23.10 -7.87
CA ALA A 1160 18.57 23.28 -6.54
C ALA A 1160 18.40 21.94 -5.80
N TRP A 1161 18.08 20.86 -6.52
CA TRP A 1161 17.82 19.56 -5.91
C TRP A 1161 19.02 18.64 -5.81
N LEU A 1162 19.89 18.63 -6.80
CA LEU A 1162 21.03 17.73 -6.83
C LEU A 1162 22.23 18.33 -6.06
N PRO A 1163 23.12 17.48 -5.50
CA PRO A 1163 24.41 17.92 -4.99
C PRO A 1163 25.22 18.70 -6.05
N ASP A 1164 26.05 19.63 -5.59
CA ASP A 1164 26.89 20.50 -6.43
C ASP A 1164 28.02 19.74 -7.16
#